data_AF-A0A9N8ZEJ1-F1
#
_entry.id   AF-A0A9N8ZEJ1-F1
#
_cell.length_a   1.000
_cell.length_b   1.000
_cell.length_c   1.000
_cell.angle_alpha   90.00
_cell.angle_beta   90.00
_cell.angle_gamma   90.00
#
_symmetry.space_group_name_H-M   'P 1'
#
loop_
_entity.id
_entity.type
_entity.pdbx_description
1 polymer ?
#
loop_
_entity_poly.entity_id
_entity_poly.type
_entity_poly.pdbx_seq_one_letter_code
_entity_poly.pdbx_strand_id
1 'polypeptide(L)'
;VMADKKVTIYIVDVGPTMWQVEHKPDVTGLDLARKAVLIMLEAKVITGLKTDLTSLLLFGTDETHNYMNDQTGGYEHVTTLYPIEQPNMSILRTVNNELPRGNVKGDAFDALIVALGMIDLHCRKLKFTKRIYLLTDGESPINSSDLDAVLHQINDSNVELNILGIGFDDPEAGFFEENKSEVKRQSESFFNKIVSKCQKATIFSMEETLKQLSKPHIRTVRPVPIFKGALTLNDAKVSSQTSLTINVEMYSRTTKVRPPTSTKYSALSETTSTSNKTSEVNMSRTYTISVVDNDKNEAVDVPREDLNKAYSLGKTLIPVNEADEEVFTMVTNKSMEIVGFVKNNEFKREYLMSTVAVVVPQTNNLTMAQRLSALIHALYEKDSFAIVRYVKKNNDPPKLGILIPYIRAPRECLYFCRIPFKEDCHHFAFPSFDRVISKSGKELTNHNYLPNDEMLEKMDHFIDGMDLMSAAKDEEGNMKEYLKVKECFNPVIVQTKKATCHRALYPNDQLLQPDQEMVAQTQFLPSLIQKNLYLANDMRTLFNIKKVNKERGKTGKRRFADANKPSSQELSLEEILNKPEEHKNGKRAKSDDGVTTDALIQHEAIREVGTIDPISNFQAMIANRQEDLVSTAVEQMSVTILHFVKTSFAEGLYPKALDCLKILRQACKKENETSRFNDFFKKLKTTCFMTQPSKTDFWDLIIREKITLISRDEAPDSTTSIQEAEEKSNTDTLDEDTVATDDLFKLMED
;
A
#
# COMPACT_ATOMS: atom_id res chain seq x y z
N VAL A 1 23.47 -5.93 25.96
CA VAL A 1 22.95 -4.56 25.76
C VAL A 1 21.77 -4.39 26.71
N MET A 2 21.93 -3.71 27.83
CA MET A 2 20.87 -3.57 28.84
C MET A 2 19.81 -2.59 28.36
N ALA A 3 18.52 -2.93 28.53
CA ALA A 3 17.41 -2.01 28.31
C ALA A 3 17.50 -0.85 29.31
N ASP A 4 17.23 0.38 28.85
CA ASP A 4 17.21 1.56 29.70
C ASP A 4 16.10 1.37 30.75
N LYS A 5 16.49 1.28 32.02
CA LYS A 5 15.56 1.12 33.13
C LYS A 5 14.92 2.46 33.46
N LYS A 6 13.61 2.46 33.71
CA LYS A 6 12.83 3.66 34.02
C LYS A 6 12.06 3.44 35.32
N VAL A 7 11.97 4.48 36.13
CA VAL A 7 11.06 4.55 37.29
C VAL A 7 10.20 5.79 37.11
N THR A 8 8.89 5.64 37.25
CA THR A 8 7.93 6.74 37.20
C THR A 8 7.02 6.69 38.42
N ILE A 9 7.05 7.72 39.25
CA ILE A 9 6.14 7.84 40.40
C ILE A 9 5.04 8.84 40.04
N TYR A 10 3.79 8.41 40.17
CA TYR A 10 2.62 9.28 40.07
C TYR A 10 2.20 9.68 41.48
N ILE A 11 2.21 10.97 41.77
CA ILE A 11 1.74 11.57 43.01
C ILE A 11 0.41 12.25 42.70
N VAL A 12 -0.67 11.79 43.31
CA VAL A 12 -2.02 12.30 43.06
C VAL A 12 -2.59 12.91 44.34
N ASP A 13 -3.04 14.15 44.24
CA ASP A 13 -3.82 14.81 45.29
C ASP A 13 -5.22 14.20 45.34
N VAL A 14 -5.60 13.70 46.52
CA VAL A 14 -6.94 13.15 46.77
C VAL A 14 -7.66 13.92 47.88
N GLY A 15 -7.19 15.12 48.22
CA GLY A 15 -7.81 15.98 49.21
C GLY A 15 -9.22 16.44 48.83
N PRO A 16 -9.95 17.08 49.77
CA PRO A 16 -11.35 17.43 49.59
C PRO A 16 -11.59 18.35 48.38
N THR A 17 -10.69 19.29 48.11
CA THR A 17 -10.83 20.26 47.00
C THR A 17 -10.79 19.58 45.64
N MET A 18 -10.01 18.51 45.48
CA MET A 18 -9.90 17.76 44.23
C MET A 18 -11.20 17.08 43.81
N TRP A 19 -12.02 16.59 44.73
CA TRP A 19 -13.24 15.84 44.40
C TRP A 19 -14.55 16.56 44.76
N GLN A 20 -14.51 17.63 45.56
CA GLN A 20 -15.70 18.42 45.91
C GLN A 20 -15.91 19.62 44.98
N VAL A 21 -14.85 20.12 44.34
CA VAL A 21 -14.93 21.27 43.43
C VAL A 21 -15.11 20.78 41.99
N GLU A 22 -16.18 21.25 41.35
CA GLU A 22 -16.43 21.03 39.93
C GLU A 22 -15.78 22.15 39.11
N HIS A 23 -14.90 21.78 38.18
CA HIS A 23 -14.30 22.74 37.24
C HIS A 23 -15.10 22.85 35.94
N LYS A 24 -15.85 21.80 35.61
CA LYS A 24 -16.84 21.72 34.52
C LYS A 24 -18.04 20.92 35.03
N PRO A 25 -19.23 21.03 34.41
CA PRO A 25 -20.39 20.25 34.83
C PRO A 25 -20.04 18.76 34.92
N ASP A 26 -20.25 18.16 36.08
CA ASP A 26 -19.95 16.74 36.39
C ASP A 26 -18.46 16.32 36.26
N VAL A 27 -17.51 17.25 36.28
CA VAL A 27 -16.07 16.94 36.20
C VAL A 27 -15.29 17.62 37.32
N THR A 28 -14.75 16.80 38.20
CA THR A 28 -13.91 17.22 39.33
C THR A 28 -12.43 17.24 38.96
N GLY A 29 -11.60 17.90 39.77
CA GLY A 29 -10.15 17.88 39.61
C GLY A 29 -9.56 16.47 39.70
N LEU A 30 -10.10 15.64 40.60
CA LEU A 30 -9.73 14.24 40.77
C LEU A 30 -10.08 13.41 39.53
N ASP A 31 -11.19 13.70 38.85
CA ASP A 31 -11.54 13.05 37.59
C ASP A 31 -10.54 13.35 36.47
N LEU A 32 -10.08 14.60 36.38
CA LEU A 32 -9.06 15.01 35.42
C LEU A 32 -7.73 14.31 35.73
N ALA A 33 -7.30 14.32 36.99
CA ALA A 33 -6.06 13.66 37.43
C ALA A 33 -6.12 12.14 37.17
N ARG A 34 -7.23 11.49 37.54
CA ARG A 34 -7.52 10.09 37.25
C ARG A 34 -7.36 9.80 35.76
N LYS A 35 -7.99 10.59 34.89
CA LYS A 35 -7.95 10.39 33.43
C LYS A 35 -6.52 10.51 32.90
N ALA A 36 -5.75 11.51 33.36
CA ALA A 36 -4.37 11.68 32.95
C ALA A 36 -3.49 10.50 33.36
N VAL A 37 -3.54 10.10 34.64
CA VAL A 37 -2.76 8.96 35.17
C VAL A 37 -3.16 7.66 34.47
N LEU A 38 -4.45 7.45 34.22
CA LEU A 38 -4.96 6.26 33.52
C LEU A 38 -4.36 6.16 32.11
N ILE A 39 -4.42 7.22 31.30
CA ILE A 39 -3.85 7.22 29.94
C ILE A 39 -2.34 6.95 29.97
N MET A 40 -1.61 7.56 30.92
CA MET A 40 -0.18 7.34 31.07
C MET A 40 0.16 5.90 31.48
N LEU A 41 -0.61 5.31 32.40
CA LEU A 41 -0.44 3.92 32.83
C LEU A 41 -0.83 2.91 31.75
N GLU A 42 -1.91 3.15 31.01
CA GLU A 42 -2.34 2.30 29.89
C GLU A 42 -1.21 2.13 28.86
N ALA A 43 -0.55 3.23 28.50
CA ALA A 43 0.60 3.20 27.60
C ALA A 43 1.73 2.31 28.13
N LYS A 44 2.00 2.33 29.44
CA LYS A 44 3.03 1.50 30.09
C LYS A 44 2.61 0.03 30.17
N VAL A 45 1.38 -0.27 30.58
CA VAL A 45 0.86 -1.65 30.69
C VAL A 45 0.82 -2.34 29.33
N ILE A 46 0.35 -1.67 28.27
CA ILE A 46 0.37 -2.22 26.90
C ILE A 46 1.80 -2.57 26.48
N THR A 47 2.80 -1.74 26.85
CA THR A 47 4.19 -2.02 26.47
C THR A 47 4.81 -3.19 27.22
N GLY A 48 4.33 -3.47 28.45
CA GLY A 48 4.70 -4.64 29.23
C GLY A 48 6.20 -4.79 29.52
N LEU A 49 6.96 -3.69 29.54
CA LEU A 49 8.40 -3.73 29.75
C LEU A 49 8.74 -3.97 31.23
N LYS A 50 9.42 -5.09 31.52
CA LYS A 50 9.91 -5.41 32.88
C LYS A 50 10.86 -4.36 33.47
N THR A 51 11.46 -3.54 32.62
CA THR A 51 12.40 -2.48 33.02
C THR A 51 11.75 -1.11 33.16
N ASP A 52 10.45 -0.99 32.92
CA ASP A 52 9.68 0.24 33.10
C ASP A 52 8.77 0.09 34.34
N LEU A 53 9.26 0.63 35.46
CA LEU A 53 8.63 0.49 36.77
C LEU A 53 7.82 1.73 37.11
N THR A 54 6.74 1.53 37.87
CA THR A 54 5.83 2.59 38.31
C THR A 54 5.49 2.47 39.77
N SER A 55 5.14 3.60 40.39
CA SER A 55 4.53 3.64 41.72
C SER A 55 3.40 4.68 41.72
N LEU A 56 2.41 4.48 42.57
CA LEU A 56 1.31 5.41 42.81
C LEU A 56 1.32 5.82 44.28
N LEU A 57 1.55 7.10 44.49
CA LEU A 57 1.54 7.78 45.78
C LEU A 57 0.34 8.73 45.81
N LEU A 58 -0.36 8.77 46.94
CA LEU A 58 -1.49 9.65 47.17
C LEU A 58 -1.18 10.57 48.35
N PHE A 59 -1.65 11.81 48.30
CA PHE A 59 -1.59 12.71 49.46
C PHE A 59 -2.94 13.38 49.69
N GLY A 60 -3.22 13.73 50.95
CA GLY A 60 -4.55 14.12 51.40
C GLY A 60 -5.44 12.93 51.76
N THR A 61 -4.86 11.74 51.97
CA THR A 61 -5.61 10.56 52.42
C THR A 61 -5.95 10.65 53.92
N ASP A 62 -7.06 10.04 54.32
CA ASP A 62 -7.45 9.98 55.74
C ASP A 62 -6.43 9.18 56.57
N GLU A 63 -5.85 8.13 55.97
CA GLU A 63 -4.78 7.33 56.56
C GLU A 63 -3.39 7.82 56.14
N THR A 64 -2.38 7.41 56.88
CA THR A 64 -0.96 7.62 56.54
C THR A 64 -0.30 6.27 56.37
N HIS A 65 0.23 5.99 55.17
CA HIS A 65 0.97 4.77 54.91
C HIS A 65 2.16 5.05 53.99
N ASN A 66 3.28 5.43 54.58
CA ASN A 66 4.52 5.64 53.84
C ASN A 66 5.73 5.22 54.66
N TYR A 67 6.77 4.75 53.96
CA TYR A 67 7.93 4.14 54.59
C TYR A 67 8.76 5.12 55.45
N MET A 68 8.66 6.42 55.20
CA MET A 68 9.35 7.44 55.99
C MET A 68 8.65 7.69 57.32
N ASN A 69 7.32 7.79 57.32
CA ASN A 69 6.51 7.88 58.54
C ASN A 69 6.79 6.69 59.47
N ASP A 70 6.85 5.48 58.91
CA ASP A 70 7.17 4.25 59.66
C ASP A 70 8.55 4.30 60.36
N GLN A 71 9.49 5.10 59.84
CA GLN A 71 10.87 5.19 60.35
C GLN A 71 11.11 6.36 61.30
N THR A 72 10.61 7.55 60.95
CA THR A 72 10.95 8.81 61.63
C THR A 72 9.75 9.55 62.20
N GLY A 73 8.52 9.13 61.89
CA GLY A 73 7.33 9.96 62.05
C GLY A 73 7.31 11.14 61.06
N GLY A 74 6.18 11.86 60.98
CA GLY A 74 5.96 12.94 59.99
C GLY A 74 5.46 12.45 58.62
N TYR A 75 5.33 13.34 57.64
CA TYR A 75 4.74 13.01 56.32
C TYR A 75 3.33 12.41 56.45
N GLU A 76 2.50 13.06 57.27
CA GLU A 76 1.12 12.62 57.54
C GLU A 76 0.23 12.80 56.31
N HIS A 77 -0.82 11.98 56.21
CA HIS A 77 -1.78 11.98 55.09
C HIS A 77 -1.16 11.67 53.73
N VAL A 78 0.01 11.04 53.71
CA VAL A 78 0.69 10.52 52.50
C VAL A 78 0.66 9.00 52.52
N THR A 79 0.13 8.41 51.45
CA THR A 79 -0.08 6.96 51.32
C THR A 79 0.53 6.42 50.03
N THR A 80 1.40 5.42 50.15
CA THR A 80 1.96 4.65 49.03
C THR A 80 1.00 3.53 48.68
N LEU A 81 0.12 3.74 47.71
CA LEU A 81 -0.88 2.76 47.32
C LEU A 81 -0.26 1.59 46.54
N TYR A 82 0.72 1.88 45.69
CA TYR A 82 1.52 0.88 44.99
C TYR A 82 3.02 1.17 45.14
N PRO A 83 3.83 0.19 45.58
CA PRO A 83 5.28 0.35 45.63
C PRO A 83 5.87 0.44 44.22
N ILE A 84 7.19 0.67 44.11
CA ILE A 84 7.87 0.69 42.80
C ILE A 84 7.94 -0.73 42.25
N GLU A 85 7.05 -1.04 41.30
CA GLU A 85 6.96 -2.35 40.66
C GLU A 85 6.54 -2.23 39.18
N GLN A 86 6.46 -3.37 38.48
CA GLN A 86 5.99 -3.38 37.10
C GLN A 86 4.48 -3.09 37.07
N PRO A 87 4.00 -2.10 36.29
CA PRO A 87 2.56 -1.81 36.22
C PRO A 87 1.80 -3.01 35.65
N ASN A 88 0.68 -3.31 36.27
CA ASN A 88 -0.19 -4.45 35.94
C ASN A 88 -1.65 -4.00 35.77
N MET A 89 -2.58 -4.94 35.65
CA MET A 89 -4.01 -4.60 35.54
C MET A 89 -4.62 -4.11 36.86
N SER A 90 -4.05 -4.42 38.02
CA SER A 90 -4.64 -3.98 39.30
C SER A 90 -4.50 -2.47 39.48
N ILE A 91 -3.31 -1.91 39.25
CA ILE A 91 -3.11 -0.45 39.35
C ILE A 91 -4.02 0.31 38.38
N LEU A 92 -4.27 -0.21 37.17
CA LEU A 92 -5.20 0.39 36.23
C LEU A 92 -6.65 0.39 36.74
N ARG A 93 -7.11 -0.73 37.30
CA ARG A 93 -8.48 -0.84 37.86
C ARG A 93 -8.65 0.08 39.06
N THR A 94 -7.65 0.14 39.94
CA THR A 94 -7.69 0.99 41.12
C THR A 94 -7.68 2.46 40.74
N VAL A 95 -6.85 2.89 39.78
CA VAL A 95 -6.91 4.27 39.26
C VAL A 95 -8.28 4.55 38.61
N ASN A 96 -8.83 3.61 37.86
CA ASN A 96 -10.09 3.82 37.14
C ASN A 96 -11.31 3.96 38.07
N ASN A 97 -11.41 3.14 39.12
CA ASN A 97 -12.64 3.02 39.92
C ASN A 97 -12.49 3.19 41.43
N GLU A 98 -11.28 3.04 41.99
CA GLU A 98 -11.07 2.85 43.43
C GLU A 98 -10.13 3.90 44.05
N LEU A 99 -9.87 5.01 43.35
CA LEU A 99 -9.10 6.11 43.95
C LEU A 99 -9.85 6.62 45.19
N PRO A 100 -9.18 6.67 46.36
CA PRO A 100 -9.81 7.15 47.59
C PRO A 100 -10.13 8.63 47.47
N ARG A 101 -11.17 9.05 48.18
CA ARG A 101 -11.56 10.46 48.34
C ARG A 101 -11.24 10.84 49.77
N GLY A 102 -10.15 11.57 49.96
CA GLY A 102 -9.71 12.00 51.27
C GLY A 102 -10.48 13.21 51.78
N ASN A 103 -10.60 13.33 53.09
CA ASN A 103 -11.28 14.43 53.77
C ASN A 103 -10.31 15.43 54.39
N VAL A 104 -9.00 15.21 54.24
CA VAL A 104 -7.93 16.02 54.83
C VAL A 104 -7.10 16.68 53.74
N LYS A 105 -6.61 17.89 54.00
CA LYS A 105 -5.63 18.56 53.13
C LYS A 105 -4.24 18.02 53.46
N GLY A 106 -3.60 17.37 52.50
CA GLY A 106 -2.23 16.86 52.63
C GLY A 106 -1.19 17.79 52.02
N ASP A 107 0.07 17.67 52.44
CA ASP A 107 1.16 18.47 51.90
C ASP A 107 1.77 17.80 50.65
N ALA A 108 1.71 18.51 49.52
CA ALA A 108 2.28 18.07 48.25
C ALA A 108 3.81 17.96 48.29
N PHE A 109 4.48 18.76 49.13
CA PHE A 109 5.94 18.74 49.27
C PHE A 109 6.41 17.54 50.09
N ASP A 110 5.69 17.18 51.15
CA ASP A 110 5.91 15.93 51.89
C ASP A 110 5.80 14.70 50.98
N ALA A 111 4.78 14.66 50.12
CA ALA A 111 4.61 13.60 49.14
C ALA A 111 5.80 13.53 48.15
N LEU A 112 6.33 14.69 47.73
CA LEU A 112 7.51 14.76 46.87
C LEU A 112 8.76 14.21 47.57
N ILE A 113 8.97 14.53 48.85
CA ILE A 113 10.09 14.00 49.66
C ILE A 113 9.99 12.48 49.77
N VAL A 114 8.81 11.95 50.11
CA VAL A 114 8.56 10.50 50.18
C VAL A 114 8.89 9.84 48.83
N ALA A 115 8.43 10.40 47.72
CA ALA A 115 8.71 9.87 46.38
C ALA A 115 10.21 9.85 46.05
N LEU A 116 10.96 10.91 46.40
CA LEU A 116 12.41 10.96 46.19
C LEU A 116 13.13 9.88 46.99
N GLY A 117 12.74 9.69 48.24
CA GLY A 117 13.33 8.64 49.06
C GLY A 117 12.97 7.22 48.59
N MET A 118 11.76 7.00 48.06
CA MET A 118 11.40 5.74 47.40
C MET A 118 12.31 5.47 46.20
N ILE A 119 12.60 6.50 45.38
CA ILE A 119 13.51 6.40 44.25
C ILE A 119 14.92 6.03 44.72
N ASP A 120 15.43 6.65 45.77
CA ASP A 120 16.78 6.41 46.27
C ASP A 120 16.91 5.00 46.87
N LEU A 121 15.90 4.54 47.62
CA LEU A 121 15.86 3.19 48.19
C LEU A 121 15.83 2.10 47.11
N HIS A 122 15.06 2.31 46.05
CA HIS A 122 14.88 1.34 44.97
C HIS A 122 16.02 1.37 43.95
N CYS A 123 16.40 2.56 43.47
CA CYS A 123 17.43 2.69 42.45
C CYS A 123 18.82 2.44 43.04
N ARG A 124 19.08 2.86 44.28
CA ARG A 124 20.41 2.78 44.90
C ARG A 124 21.49 3.34 43.95
N LYS A 125 22.49 2.52 43.58
CA LYS A 125 23.56 2.87 42.63
C LYS A 125 23.25 2.49 41.17
N LEU A 126 22.06 1.98 40.88
CA LEU A 126 21.67 1.56 39.54
C LEU A 126 21.25 2.76 38.69
N LYS A 127 21.64 2.73 37.41
CA LYS A 127 21.27 3.77 36.45
C LYS A 127 19.82 3.59 36.00
N PHE A 128 18.96 4.50 36.42
CA PHE A 128 17.56 4.62 36.00
C PHE A 128 17.28 6.01 35.43
N THR A 129 16.38 6.10 34.46
CA THR A 129 15.68 7.36 34.16
C THR A 129 14.55 7.52 35.16
N LYS A 130 14.65 8.54 36.02
CA LYS A 130 13.76 8.78 37.14
C LYS A 130 12.79 9.92 36.80
N ARG A 131 11.49 9.68 36.95
CA ARG A 131 10.42 10.64 36.65
C ARG A 131 9.42 10.71 37.78
N ILE A 132 8.99 11.92 38.12
CA ILE A 132 7.89 12.16 39.06
C ILE A 132 6.84 12.99 38.33
N TYR A 133 5.58 12.58 38.45
CA TYR A 133 4.41 13.35 38.02
C TYR A 133 3.62 13.72 39.27
N LEU A 134 3.46 15.01 39.55
CA LEU A 134 2.64 15.53 40.64
C LEU A 134 1.36 16.12 40.06
N LEU A 135 0.19 15.65 40.48
CA LEU A 135 -1.11 16.14 40.03
C LEU A 135 -1.85 16.75 41.22
N THR A 136 -2.16 18.05 41.16
CA THR A 136 -2.81 18.80 42.24
C THR A 136 -3.56 20.03 41.73
N ASP A 137 -4.54 20.51 42.48
CA ASP A 137 -5.20 21.81 42.28
C ASP A 137 -4.48 22.96 42.99
N GLY A 138 -3.48 22.66 43.84
CA GLY A 138 -2.71 23.65 44.60
C GLY A 138 -3.45 24.26 45.80
N GLU A 139 -4.61 23.75 46.20
CA GLU A 139 -5.46 24.32 47.25
C GLU A 139 -5.15 23.81 48.68
N SER A 140 -4.14 22.95 48.79
CA SER A 140 -3.60 22.47 50.06
C SER A 140 -2.38 23.30 50.48
N PRO A 141 -2.24 23.63 51.79
CA PRO A 141 -1.09 24.36 52.29
C PRO A 141 0.19 23.54 52.12
N ILE A 142 1.27 24.19 51.68
CA ILE A 142 2.56 23.56 51.45
C ILE A 142 3.57 24.08 52.48
N ASN A 143 4.23 23.17 53.18
CA ASN A 143 5.35 23.52 54.04
C ASN A 143 6.64 23.62 53.22
N SER A 144 7.25 24.80 53.20
CA SER A 144 8.47 25.06 52.45
C SER A 144 9.76 24.79 53.24
N SER A 145 9.70 24.19 54.43
CA SER A 145 10.90 23.79 55.17
C SER A 145 11.76 22.85 54.34
N ASP A 146 13.09 23.02 54.36
CA ASP A 146 14.06 22.18 53.63
C ASP A 146 14.01 22.20 52.08
N LEU A 147 13.33 23.20 51.49
CA LEU A 147 13.25 23.38 50.03
C LEU A 147 14.61 23.26 49.33
N ASP A 148 15.63 23.97 49.79
CA ASP A 148 16.93 23.98 49.12
C ASP A 148 17.64 22.62 49.15
N ALA A 149 17.45 21.83 50.21
CA ALA A 149 18.02 20.47 50.31
C ALA A 149 17.33 19.50 49.34
N VAL A 150 16.00 19.58 49.22
CA VAL A 150 15.21 18.74 48.30
C VAL A 150 15.54 19.08 46.84
N LEU A 151 15.71 20.37 46.51
CA LEU A 151 16.11 20.81 45.18
C LEU A 151 17.50 20.28 44.80
N HIS A 152 18.45 20.28 45.75
CA HIS A 152 19.76 19.68 45.55
C HIS A 152 19.64 18.17 45.27
N GLN A 153 18.82 17.46 46.05
CA GLN A 153 18.57 16.03 45.85
C GLN A 153 17.94 15.73 44.49
N ILE A 154 16.95 16.49 44.04
CA ILE A 154 16.31 16.33 42.71
C ILE A 154 17.36 16.44 41.60
N ASN A 155 18.23 17.45 41.68
CA ASN A 155 19.27 17.71 40.70
C ASN A 155 20.36 16.62 40.72
N ASP A 156 20.86 16.25 41.91
CA ASP A 156 21.87 15.20 42.10
C ASP A 156 21.38 13.83 41.62
N SER A 157 20.15 13.48 41.97
CA SER A 157 19.52 12.23 41.53
C SER A 157 19.06 12.28 40.07
N ASN A 158 19.19 13.43 39.39
CA ASN A 158 18.81 13.67 37.99
C ASN A 158 17.36 13.24 37.70
N VAL A 159 16.45 13.63 38.59
CA VAL A 159 15.02 13.35 38.51
C VAL A 159 14.34 14.38 37.61
N GLU A 160 13.49 13.91 36.70
CA GLU A 160 12.62 14.74 35.88
C GLU A 160 11.27 14.93 36.59
N LEU A 161 10.99 16.15 37.05
CA LEU A 161 9.79 16.50 37.82
C LEU A 161 8.77 17.20 36.92
N ASN A 162 7.58 16.62 36.78
CA ASN A 162 6.49 17.18 35.99
C ASN A 162 5.32 17.49 36.93
N ILE A 163 4.93 18.76 37.02
CA ILE A 163 3.82 19.20 37.86
C ILE A 163 2.65 19.52 36.95
N LEU A 164 1.52 18.86 37.17
CA LEU A 164 0.30 19.00 36.40
C LEU A 164 -0.72 19.72 37.28
N GLY A 165 -0.86 21.02 37.06
CA GLY A 165 -1.74 21.88 37.84
C GLY A 165 -3.13 21.97 37.26
N ILE A 166 -4.15 21.77 38.08
CA ILE A 166 -5.55 21.99 37.70
C ILE A 166 -5.88 23.48 37.87
N GLY A 167 -6.17 24.17 36.77
CA GLY A 167 -6.43 25.61 36.78
C GLY A 167 -5.19 26.48 37.11
N PHE A 168 -3.98 25.99 36.85
CA PHE A 168 -2.78 26.84 36.94
C PHE A 168 -2.72 27.79 35.74
N ASP A 169 -2.11 28.97 35.93
CA ASP A 169 -1.98 29.92 34.82
C ASP A 169 -1.04 29.36 33.75
N ASP A 170 -1.43 29.52 32.50
CA ASP A 170 -0.64 29.17 31.33
C ASP A 170 -0.57 30.37 30.39
N PRO A 171 0.50 31.20 30.51
CA PRO A 171 0.70 32.35 29.65
C PRO A 171 0.87 32.00 28.17
N GLU A 172 1.36 30.80 27.84
CA GLU A 172 1.56 30.35 26.45
C GLU A 172 0.23 29.97 25.80
N ALA A 173 -0.68 29.34 26.57
CA ALA A 173 -2.04 29.04 26.14
C ALA A 173 -3.03 30.21 26.31
N GLY A 174 -2.60 31.32 26.93
CA GLY A 174 -3.43 32.48 27.24
C GLY A 174 -4.50 32.22 28.31
N PHE A 175 -4.31 31.19 29.15
CA PHE A 175 -5.24 30.82 30.21
C PHE A 175 -4.82 31.46 31.54
N PHE A 176 -5.71 32.27 32.10
CA PHE A 176 -5.57 32.84 33.43
C PHE A 176 -6.85 32.58 34.23
N GLU A 177 -6.72 32.06 35.44
CA GLU A 177 -7.88 31.87 36.31
C GLU A 177 -8.17 33.16 37.09
N GLU A 178 -9.31 33.79 36.81
CA GLU A 178 -9.65 35.13 37.32
C GLU A 178 -9.87 35.20 38.85
N ASN A 179 -10.24 34.08 39.49
CA ASN A 179 -10.63 34.03 40.91
C ASN A 179 -9.83 32.99 41.73
N LYS A 180 -8.50 33.05 41.68
CA LYS A 180 -7.63 32.14 42.46
C LYS A 180 -7.67 32.42 43.96
N SER A 181 -7.69 31.35 44.75
CA SER A 181 -7.49 31.44 46.20
C SER A 181 -6.07 31.92 46.53
N GLU A 182 -5.90 32.54 47.71
CA GLU A 182 -4.57 32.95 48.17
C GLU A 182 -3.62 31.76 48.34
N VAL A 183 -4.16 30.61 48.78
CA VAL A 183 -3.41 29.36 48.95
C VAL A 183 -2.89 28.87 47.59
N LYS A 184 -3.75 28.80 46.58
CA LYS A 184 -3.37 28.38 45.23
C LYS A 184 -2.30 29.29 44.63
N ARG A 185 -2.42 30.60 44.80
CA ARG A 185 -1.41 31.57 44.34
C ARG A 185 -0.05 31.37 45.03
N GLN A 186 -0.05 31.07 46.32
CA GLN A 186 1.18 30.74 47.06
C GLN A 186 1.78 29.41 46.58
N SER A 187 0.96 28.39 46.38
CA SER A 187 1.37 27.08 45.85
C SER A 187 1.96 27.19 44.43
N GLU A 188 1.33 27.93 43.53
CA GLU A 188 1.87 28.19 42.18
C GLU A 188 3.20 28.94 42.24
N SER A 189 3.33 29.95 43.10
CA SER A 189 4.61 30.64 43.30
C SER A 189 5.69 29.68 43.82
N PHE A 190 5.32 28.77 44.72
CA PHE A 190 6.22 27.75 45.25
C PHE A 190 6.67 26.76 44.17
N PHE A 191 5.75 26.22 43.38
CA PHE A 191 6.11 25.31 42.28
C PHE A 191 6.94 26.00 41.20
N ASN A 192 6.66 27.26 40.87
CA ASN A 192 7.50 28.04 39.95
C ASN A 192 8.93 28.26 40.48
N LYS A 193 9.08 28.44 41.80
CA LYS A 193 10.42 28.48 42.44
C LYS A 193 11.14 27.14 42.31
N ILE A 194 10.45 26.00 42.43
CA ILE A 194 11.04 24.68 42.20
C ILE A 194 11.50 24.56 40.74
N VAL A 195 10.64 24.89 39.79
CA VAL A 195 10.94 24.78 38.35
C VAL A 195 12.14 25.63 37.96
N SER A 196 12.23 26.87 38.44
CA SER A 196 13.36 27.76 38.13
C SER A 196 14.72 27.29 38.67
N LYS A 197 14.74 26.50 39.76
CA LYS A 197 15.97 26.00 40.40
C LYS A 197 16.34 24.56 40.00
N CYS A 198 15.42 23.79 39.41
CA CYS A 198 15.67 22.42 38.97
C CYS A 198 16.07 22.36 37.49
N GLN A 199 17.05 21.50 37.16
CA GLN A 199 17.53 21.36 35.77
C GLN A 199 16.51 20.71 34.83
N LYS A 200 15.60 19.89 35.37
CA LYS A 200 14.59 19.11 34.63
C LYS A 200 13.25 19.12 35.35
N ALA A 201 12.68 20.30 35.51
CA ALA A 201 11.34 20.44 36.05
C ALA A 201 10.47 21.28 35.12
N THR A 202 9.20 20.92 34.99
CA THR A 202 8.23 21.60 34.13
C THR A 202 6.86 21.58 34.77
N ILE A 203 6.14 22.70 34.71
CA ILE A 203 4.72 22.81 35.07
C ILE A 203 3.91 22.78 33.78
N PHE A 204 2.81 22.03 33.80
CA PHE A 204 1.84 21.96 32.71
C PHE A 204 0.43 22.23 33.26
N SER A 205 -0.40 22.93 32.48
CA SER A 205 -1.85 22.93 32.70
C SER A 205 -2.41 21.53 32.44
N MET A 206 -3.39 21.12 33.24
CA MET A 206 -4.09 19.85 33.04
C MET A 206 -4.87 19.78 31.73
N GLU A 207 -5.45 20.89 31.28
CA GLU A 207 -6.18 20.97 30.01
C GLU A 207 -5.25 20.71 28.82
N GLU A 208 -4.09 21.38 28.81
CA GLU A 208 -3.09 21.19 27.77
C GLU A 208 -2.53 19.76 27.81
N THR A 209 -2.24 19.26 29.01
CA THR A 209 -1.74 17.90 29.21
C THR A 209 -2.72 16.87 28.68
N LEU A 210 -4.02 17.01 28.94
CA LEU A 210 -5.04 16.09 28.41
C LEU A 210 -5.17 16.18 26.88
N LYS A 211 -5.00 17.37 26.28
CA LYS A 211 -4.94 17.57 24.82
C LYS A 211 -3.69 16.94 24.21
N GLN A 212 -2.57 16.88 24.94
CA GLN A 212 -1.37 16.16 24.50
C GLN A 212 -1.51 14.65 24.68
N LEU A 213 -2.08 14.20 25.80
CA LEU A 213 -2.32 12.78 26.11
C LEU A 213 -3.38 12.13 25.23
N SER A 214 -4.34 12.91 24.71
CA SER A 214 -5.31 12.41 23.73
C SER A 214 -4.64 11.99 22.41
N LYS A 215 -3.50 12.58 22.07
CA LYS A 215 -2.73 12.22 20.88
C LYS A 215 -2.19 10.79 21.04
N PRO A 216 -2.27 9.96 19.99
CA PRO A 216 -1.78 8.58 20.06
C PRO A 216 -0.32 8.48 20.51
N HIS A 217 -0.08 7.70 21.56
CA HIS A 217 1.27 7.52 22.10
C HIS A 217 2.21 6.82 21.09
N ILE A 218 3.30 7.51 20.73
CA ILE A 218 4.38 6.97 19.90
C ILE A 218 5.42 6.31 20.80
N ARG A 219 5.54 4.99 20.69
CA ARG A 219 6.60 4.24 21.38
C ARG A 219 7.97 4.73 20.90
N THR A 220 8.76 5.27 21.82
CA THR A 220 10.17 5.54 21.57
C THR A 220 10.95 4.22 21.60
N VAL A 221 11.67 3.94 20.51
CA VAL A 221 12.50 2.74 20.39
C VAL A 221 13.94 3.18 20.18
N ARG A 222 14.85 2.64 21.00
CA ARG A 222 16.28 2.86 20.80
C ARG A 222 16.67 2.28 19.44
N PRO A 223 17.28 3.06 18.54
CA PRO A 223 17.61 2.58 17.21
C PRO A 223 18.68 1.48 17.31
N VAL A 224 18.42 0.35 16.65
CA VAL A 224 19.36 -0.77 16.53
C VAL A 224 19.91 -0.76 15.10
N PRO A 225 21.24 -0.83 14.92
CA PRO A 225 21.83 -0.82 13.60
C PRO A 225 21.52 -2.13 12.87
N ILE A 226 20.96 -2.01 11.66
CA ILE A 226 20.68 -3.11 10.73
C ILE A 226 21.99 -3.67 10.16
N PHE A 227 22.97 -2.79 9.96
CA PHE A 227 24.29 -3.12 9.43
C PHE A 227 25.35 -2.27 10.13
N LYS A 228 26.52 -2.88 10.33
CA LYS A 228 27.76 -2.23 10.79
C LYS A 228 28.88 -2.78 9.94
N GLY A 229 29.62 -1.93 9.24
CA GLY A 229 30.69 -2.39 8.37
C GLY A 229 31.30 -1.24 7.57
N ALA A 230 32.25 -1.58 6.72
CA ALA A 230 32.85 -0.62 5.81
C ALA A 230 31.97 -0.40 4.58
N LEU A 231 31.76 0.86 4.23
CA LEU A 231 31.39 1.34 2.90
C LEU A 231 32.69 1.50 2.11
N THR A 232 32.86 0.73 1.06
CA THR A 232 34.10 0.72 0.24
C THR A 232 33.85 1.21 -1.18
N LEU A 233 34.84 1.88 -1.75
CA LEU A 233 34.97 2.12 -3.19
C LEU A 233 36.32 1.55 -3.61
N ASN A 234 36.32 0.66 -4.61
CA ASN A 234 37.46 -0.19 -4.98
C ASN A 234 37.90 -1.15 -3.85
N ASP A 235 38.69 -2.17 -4.22
CA ASP A 235 39.22 -3.13 -3.26
C ASP A 235 40.47 -2.57 -2.57
N ALA A 236 40.38 -2.36 -1.25
CA ALA A 236 41.48 -1.88 -0.42
C ALA A 236 42.69 -2.83 -0.40
N LYS A 237 42.50 -4.13 -0.68
CA LYS A 237 43.58 -5.11 -0.76
C LYS A 237 44.39 -5.01 -2.05
N VAL A 238 43.73 -4.63 -3.14
CA VAL A 238 44.34 -4.59 -4.48
C VAL A 238 44.91 -3.20 -4.78
N SER A 239 44.29 -2.12 -4.30
CA SER A 239 44.73 -0.76 -4.59
C SER A 239 44.54 0.17 -3.39
N SER A 240 45.46 0.09 -2.42
CA SER A 240 45.40 0.87 -1.18
C SER A 240 45.39 2.39 -1.41
N GLN A 241 46.03 2.89 -2.47
CA GLN A 241 46.11 4.32 -2.77
C GLN A 241 44.86 4.90 -3.45
N THR A 242 44.04 4.08 -4.11
CA THR A 242 42.82 4.50 -4.84
C THR A 242 41.54 3.94 -4.24
N SER A 243 41.64 3.27 -3.10
CA SER A 243 40.50 2.75 -2.36
C SER A 243 39.98 3.76 -1.34
N LEU A 244 38.67 3.88 -1.25
CA LEU A 244 37.99 4.61 -0.18
C LEU A 244 37.37 3.59 0.77
N THR A 245 37.60 3.74 2.06
CA THR A 245 36.98 2.92 3.11
C THR A 245 36.44 3.83 4.20
N ILE A 246 35.13 3.73 4.44
CA ILE A 246 34.41 4.50 5.45
C ILE A 246 33.63 3.53 6.33
N ASN A 247 33.94 3.46 7.62
CA ASN A 247 33.15 2.64 8.53
C ASN A 247 31.82 3.33 8.82
N VAL A 248 30.72 2.64 8.50
CA VAL A 248 29.37 3.14 8.62
C VAL A 248 28.48 2.22 9.45
N GLU A 249 27.44 2.82 10.02
CA GLU A 249 26.35 2.13 10.67
C GLU A 249 25.06 2.51 9.95
N MET A 250 24.20 1.51 9.71
CA MET A 250 22.92 1.72 9.03
C MET A 250 21.77 1.46 9.99
N TYR A 251 20.85 2.41 10.12
CA TYR A 251 19.68 2.36 11.01
C TYR A 251 18.38 2.41 10.21
N SER A 252 17.33 1.75 10.68
CA SER A 252 16.01 1.86 10.03
C SER A 252 15.46 3.28 10.19
N ARG A 253 15.02 3.91 9.10
CA ARG A 253 14.34 5.21 9.13
C ARG A 253 12.83 5.06 9.06
N THR A 254 12.35 4.10 8.25
CA THR A 254 10.94 3.74 8.13
C THR A 254 10.78 2.24 8.37
N THR A 255 9.73 1.85 9.09
CA THR A 255 9.36 0.43 9.29
C THR A 255 7.84 0.35 9.36
N LYS A 256 7.26 -0.66 8.71
CA LYS A 256 5.82 -0.93 8.79
C LYS A 256 5.49 -1.47 10.19
N VAL A 257 4.76 -0.69 10.97
CA VAL A 257 4.18 -1.16 12.23
C VAL A 257 2.95 -2.01 11.91
N ARG A 258 2.81 -3.15 12.59
CA ARG A 258 1.65 -4.03 12.50
C ARG A 258 0.87 -3.99 13.83
N PRO A 259 -0.45 -4.22 13.81
CA PRO A 259 -1.20 -4.41 15.04
C PRO A 259 -0.68 -5.63 15.82
N PRO A 260 -0.91 -5.70 17.14
CA PRO A 260 -0.58 -6.87 17.95
C PRO A 260 -1.17 -8.15 17.33
N THR A 261 -0.42 -9.25 17.38
CA THR A 261 -0.89 -10.56 16.93
C THR A 261 -1.87 -11.15 17.94
N SER A 262 -2.98 -11.71 17.47
CA SER A 262 -3.92 -12.48 18.30
C SER A 262 -3.53 -13.95 18.33
N THR A 263 -3.66 -14.58 19.50
CA THR A 263 -3.61 -16.04 19.65
C THR A 263 -5.02 -16.61 19.51
N LYS A 264 -5.11 -17.88 19.07
CA LYS A 264 -6.41 -18.56 18.98
C LYS A 264 -6.80 -19.08 20.35
N TYR A 265 -7.99 -18.69 20.80
CA TYR A 265 -8.54 -19.05 22.09
C TYR A 265 -9.85 -19.80 21.89
N SER A 266 -10.07 -20.87 22.65
CA SER A 266 -11.29 -21.70 22.54
C SER A 266 -12.30 -21.34 23.63
N ALA A 267 -13.46 -20.84 23.20
CA ALA A 267 -14.59 -20.53 24.10
C ALA A 267 -15.17 -21.79 24.77
N LEU A 268 -15.10 -22.95 24.10
CA LEU A 268 -15.60 -24.22 24.63
C LEU A 268 -14.73 -24.74 25.78
N SER A 269 -13.41 -24.53 25.72
CA SER A 269 -12.54 -24.90 26.84
C SER A 269 -12.73 -23.95 28.02
N GLU A 270 -12.98 -22.67 27.79
CA GLU A 270 -13.22 -21.69 28.87
C GLU A 270 -14.42 -22.06 29.74
N THR A 271 -15.54 -22.44 29.12
CA THR A 271 -16.76 -22.84 29.86
C THR A 271 -16.63 -24.16 30.61
N THR A 272 -15.71 -25.02 30.20
CA THR A 272 -15.53 -26.38 30.77
C THR A 272 -14.38 -26.44 31.80
N SER A 273 -13.52 -25.42 31.85
CA SER A 273 -12.30 -25.43 32.66
C SER A 273 -12.56 -25.01 34.11
N THR A 274 -12.53 -25.97 35.04
CA THR A 274 -12.40 -25.77 36.49
C THR A 274 -10.94 -25.68 36.97
N SER A 275 -9.96 -25.72 36.05
CA SER A 275 -8.52 -25.71 36.34
C SER A 275 -7.78 -24.61 35.57
N ASN A 276 -6.64 -24.13 36.11
CA ASN A 276 -5.71 -23.14 35.54
C ASN A 276 -5.05 -23.57 34.20
N LYS A 277 -5.82 -23.94 33.18
CA LYS A 277 -5.33 -24.17 31.81
C LYS A 277 -5.60 -22.93 30.95
N THR A 278 -4.69 -22.61 30.05
CA THR A 278 -4.68 -21.35 29.29
C THR A 278 -5.70 -21.28 28.15
N SER A 279 -6.52 -22.32 27.92
CA SER A 279 -7.54 -22.41 26.84
C SER A 279 -7.02 -22.03 25.43
N GLU A 280 -5.70 -22.02 25.25
CA GLU A 280 -5.00 -21.69 24.02
C GLU A 280 -4.99 -22.90 23.08
N VAL A 281 -5.22 -22.66 21.78
CA VAL A 281 -5.30 -23.71 20.78
C VAL A 281 -3.90 -24.07 20.27
N ASN A 282 -3.46 -25.30 20.53
CA ASN A 282 -2.24 -25.86 19.95
C ASN A 282 -2.46 -26.31 18.50
N MET A 283 -1.55 -25.91 17.60
CA MET A 283 -1.56 -26.29 16.19
C MET A 283 -0.51 -27.38 15.93
N SER A 284 -0.93 -28.57 15.48
CA SER A 284 -0.05 -29.62 14.95
C SER A 284 -0.22 -29.77 13.44
N ARG A 285 0.84 -30.18 12.73
CA ARG A 285 0.82 -30.41 11.28
C ARG A 285 1.27 -31.83 10.98
N THR A 286 0.45 -32.58 10.26
CA THR A 286 0.76 -33.90 9.69
C THR A 286 0.92 -33.80 8.18
N TYR A 287 1.75 -34.65 7.60
CA TYR A 287 2.00 -34.74 6.16
C TYR A 287 1.49 -36.09 5.67
N THR A 288 0.64 -36.09 4.65
CA THR A 288 0.06 -37.31 4.07
C THR A 288 0.50 -37.46 2.63
N ILE A 289 0.95 -38.65 2.24
CA ILE A 289 1.20 -39.02 0.84
C ILE A 289 0.06 -39.94 0.39
N SER A 290 -0.39 -39.75 -0.86
CA SER A 290 -1.30 -40.71 -1.50
C SER A 290 -0.45 -41.75 -2.23
N VAL A 291 -0.50 -42.99 -1.77
CA VAL A 291 0.13 -44.12 -2.45
C VAL A 291 -0.94 -44.77 -3.31
N VAL A 292 -0.69 -44.89 -4.62
CA VAL A 292 -1.59 -45.61 -5.53
C VAL A 292 -1.19 -47.07 -5.47
N ASP A 293 -1.88 -47.86 -4.65
CA ASP A 293 -1.70 -49.31 -4.61
C ASP A 293 -3.08 -49.98 -4.76
N ASN A 294 -3.24 -50.80 -5.80
CA ASN A 294 -4.46 -51.58 -6.10
C ASN A 294 -5.80 -50.81 -6.02
N ASP A 295 -5.98 -49.74 -6.81
CA ASP A 295 -7.24 -48.97 -6.95
C ASP A 295 -7.81 -48.33 -5.66
N LYS A 296 -7.05 -48.32 -4.55
CA LYS A 296 -7.41 -47.62 -3.32
C LYS A 296 -6.44 -46.48 -3.04
N ASN A 297 -6.95 -45.26 -3.06
CA ASN A 297 -6.21 -44.08 -2.59
C ASN A 297 -6.21 -44.07 -1.07
N GLU A 298 -5.25 -44.74 -0.45
CA GLU A 298 -5.00 -44.61 0.99
C GLU A 298 -3.99 -43.49 1.25
N ALA A 299 -4.37 -42.57 2.15
CA ALA A 299 -3.49 -41.50 2.60
C ALA A 299 -2.65 -42.01 3.77
N VAL A 300 -1.35 -42.13 3.55
CA VAL A 300 -0.40 -42.59 4.57
C VAL A 300 0.28 -41.37 5.19
N ASP A 301 0.25 -41.31 6.53
CA ASP A 301 0.98 -40.30 7.29
C ASP A 301 2.49 -40.56 7.21
N VAL A 302 3.26 -39.55 6.82
CA VAL A 302 4.71 -39.63 6.65
C VAL A 302 5.42 -38.63 7.58
N PRO A 303 6.46 -39.07 8.32
CA PRO A 303 7.32 -38.18 9.09
C PRO A 303 7.97 -37.11 8.21
N ARG A 304 8.23 -35.93 8.80
CA ARG A 304 8.91 -34.83 8.09
C ARG A 304 10.34 -35.19 7.68
N GLU A 305 11.00 -36.08 8.42
CA GLU A 305 12.39 -36.49 8.21
C GLU A 305 12.55 -37.31 6.92
N ASP A 306 11.49 -37.97 6.47
CA ASP A 306 11.47 -38.78 5.25
C ASP A 306 11.13 -37.96 3.99
N LEU A 307 10.94 -36.64 4.14
CA LEU A 307 10.54 -35.75 3.04
C LEU A 307 11.72 -34.87 2.59
N ASN A 308 12.14 -35.04 1.34
CA ASN A 308 13.09 -34.15 0.68
C ASN A 308 12.40 -32.91 0.08
N LYS A 309 13.12 -31.78 0.05
CA LYS A 309 12.67 -30.60 -0.71
C LYS A 309 12.78 -30.89 -2.19
N ALA A 310 11.79 -30.45 -2.96
CA ALA A 310 11.86 -30.46 -4.42
C ALA A 310 11.65 -29.04 -4.97
N TYR A 311 12.44 -28.68 -5.96
CA TYR A 311 12.35 -27.40 -6.67
C TYR A 311 11.74 -27.64 -8.05
N SER A 312 10.81 -26.79 -8.46
CA SER A 312 10.21 -26.86 -9.79
C SER A 312 11.11 -26.20 -10.83
N LEU A 313 11.54 -26.98 -11.82
CA LEU A 313 12.19 -26.48 -13.03
C LEU A 313 11.24 -26.70 -14.21
N GLY A 314 10.42 -25.69 -14.50
CA GLY A 314 9.33 -25.82 -15.46
C GLY A 314 8.27 -26.82 -14.96
N LYS A 315 8.01 -27.88 -15.73
CA LYS A 315 7.06 -28.95 -15.36
C LYS A 315 7.68 -30.04 -14.48
N THR A 316 9.01 -30.11 -14.41
CA THR A 316 9.72 -31.19 -13.70
C THR A 316 10.04 -30.77 -12.27
N LEU A 317 9.87 -31.70 -11.33
CA LEU A 317 10.29 -31.53 -9.94
C LEU A 317 11.65 -32.18 -9.76
N ILE A 318 12.63 -31.38 -9.30
CA ILE A 318 13.97 -31.86 -8.99
C ILE A 318 14.08 -31.97 -7.47
N PRO A 319 14.13 -33.19 -6.90
CA PRO A 319 14.41 -33.38 -5.49
C PRO A 319 15.87 -33.00 -5.21
N VAL A 320 16.10 -32.22 -4.15
CA VAL A 320 17.43 -31.80 -3.71
C VAL A 320 17.59 -32.19 -2.25
N ASN A 321 18.61 -33.00 -1.97
CA ASN A 321 18.96 -33.40 -0.62
C ASN A 321 19.64 -32.23 0.11
N GLU A 322 19.58 -32.20 1.44
CA GLU A 322 20.17 -31.11 2.24
C GLU A 322 21.68 -30.94 2.00
N ALA A 323 22.42 -32.03 1.78
CA ALA A 323 23.85 -31.99 1.48
C ALA A 323 24.18 -31.30 0.15
N ASP A 324 23.32 -31.47 -0.86
CA ASP A 324 23.50 -30.84 -2.17
C ASP A 324 23.06 -29.37 -2.16
N GLU A 325 22.11 -29.00 -1.28
CA GLU A 325 21.61 -27.63 -1.12
C GLU A 325 22.73 -26.65 -0.70
N GLU A 326 23.71 -27.10 0.08
CA GLU A 326 24.89 -26.30 0.44
C GLU A 326 25.77 -25.97 -0.76
N VAL A 327 25.94 -26.91 -1.71
CA VAL A 327 26.77 -26.73 -2.91
C VAL A 327 26.16 -25.67 -3.84
N PHE A 328 24.83 -25.62 -3.93
CA PHE A 328 24.12 -24.64 -4.77
C PHE A 328 23.99 -23.25 -4.13
N THR A 329 24.35 -23.11 -2.85
CA THR A 329 24.21 -21.84 -2.14
C THR A 329 25.38 -20.91 -2.43
N MET A 330 25.08 -19.70 -2.94
CA MET A 330 26.10 -18.69 -3.20
C MET A 330 26.76 -18.21 -1.90
N VAL A 331 28.06 -18.43 -1.77
CA VAL A 331 28.86 -17.93 -0.64
C VAL A 331 29.07 -16.44 -0.77
N THR A 332 28.70 -15.67 0.25
CA THR A 332 28.85 -14.21 0.27
C THR A 332 29.43 -13.72 1.59
N ASN A 333 30.15 -12.61 1.54
CA ASN A 333 30.65 -11.92 2.73
C ASN A 333 29.83 -10.65 2.99
N LYS A 334 29.63 -10.34 4.26
CA LYS A 334 28.99 -9.09 4.68
C LYS A 334 29.80 -7.88 4.19
N SER A 335 29.21 -7.08 3.32
CA SER A 335 29.85 -5.88 2.76
C SER A 335 28.84 -4.84 2.25
N MET A 336 29.34 -3.61 2.08
CA MET A 336 28.64 -2.52 1.40
C MET A 336 29.65 -1.86 0.45
N GLU A 337 29.54 -2.16 -0.83
CA GLU A 337 30.52 -1.78 -1.86
C GLU A 337 29.86 -0.85 -2.87
N ILE A 338 30.46 0.32 -3.13
CA ILE A 338 30.01 1.21 -4.20
C ILE A 338 30.39 0.60 -5.54
N VAL A 339 29.38 0.34 -6.36
CA VAL A 339 29.52 -0.23 -7.71
C VAL A 339 29.63 0.89 -8.74
N GLY A 340 28.94 2.00 -8.53
CA GLY A 340 28.96 3.13 -9.45
C GLY A 340 28.13 4.31 -8.97
N PHE A 341 28.01 5.32 -9.80
CA PHE A 341 27.25 6.54 -9.54
C PHE A 341 26.25 6.78 -10.67
N VAL A 342 25.11 7.37 -10.33
CA VAL A 342 24.04 7.72 -11.28
C VAL A 342 23.56 9.14 -11.00
N LYS A 343 23.22 9.90 -12.05
CA LYS A 343 22.66 11.24 -11.87
C LYS A 343 21.21 11.16 -11.39
N ASN A 344 20.77 12.16 -10.62
CA ASN A 344 19.41 12.25 -10.10
C ASN A 344 18.36 12.19 -11.24
N ASN A 345 18.56 12.94 -12.33
CA ASN A 345 17.65 12.95 -13.48
C ASN A 345 17.54 11.60 -14.23
N GLU A 346 18.55 10.75 -14.15
CA GLU A 346 18.54 9.42 -14.78
C GLU A 346 17.86 8.37 -13.88
N PHE A 347 17.83 8.62 -12.57
CA PHE A 347 17.27 7.70 -11.59
C PHE A 347 15.77 7.97 -11.36
N LYS A 348 14.93 6.99 -11.68
CA LYS A 348 13.49 7.10 -11.46
C LYS A 348 13.10 6.67 -10.06
N ARG A 349 12.23 7.46 -9.41
CA ARG A 349 11.70 7.17 -8.07
C ARG A 349 11.00 5.81 -7.96
N GLU A 350 10.39 5.34 -9.04
CA GLU A 350 9.70 4.05 -9.12
C GLU A 350 10.62 2.83 -8.91
N TYR A 351 11.93 2.99 -9.08
CA TYR A 351 12.91 1.93 -8.80
C TYR A 351 13.19 1.75 -7.30
N LEU A 352 12.68 2.60 -6.42
CA LEU A 352 12.90 2.46 -4.98
C LEU A 352 12.02 1.34 -4.41
N MET A 353 12.66 0.31 -3.85
CA MET A 353 12.02 -0.80 -3.17
C MET A 353 12.27 -0.78 -1.67
N SER A 354 11.43 -1.49 -0.93
CA SER A 354 11.59 -1.75 0.51
C SER A 354 11.50 -0.48 1.38
N THR A 355 11.74 -0.64 2.67
CA THR A 355 11.86 0.45 3.65
C THR A 355 13.16 1.23 3.49
N VAL A 356 13.14 2.50 3.89
CA VAL A 356 14.31 3.40 3.87
C VAL A 356 15.14 3.18 5.13
N ALA A 357 16.45 3.10 4.95
CA ALA A 357 17.43 3.12 6.04
C ALA A 357 18.32 4.37 5.94
N VAL A 358 18.97 4.72 7.04
CA VAL A 358 19.88 5.86 7.15
C VAL A 358 21.27 5.33 7.45
N VAL A 359 22.24 5.72 6.64
CA VAL A 359 23.66 5.39 6.80
C VAL A 359 24.35 6.61 7.41
N VAL A 360 25.01 6.37 8.54
CA VAL A 360 25.73 7.36 9.36
C VAL A 360 27.14 6.84 9.62
N PRO A 361 28.09 7.71 9.98
CA PRO A 361 29.44 7.24 10.30
C PRO A 361 29.42 6.37 11.55
N GLN A 362 30.45 5.54 11.71
CA GLN A 362 30.64 4.77 12.92
C GLN A 362 30.62 5.66 14.17
N THR A 363 29.83 5.26 15.17
CA THR A 363 29.71 5.98 16.45
C THR A 363 31.10 6.22 17.07
N ASN A 364 31.34 7.42 17.60
CA ASN A 364 32.59 7.87 18.22
C ASN A 364 33.82 7.92 17.30
N ASN A 365 33.65 8.04 15.98
CA ASN A 365 34.77 8.15 15.04
C ASN A 365 34.65 9.42 14.17
N LEU A 366 35.35 10.49 14.59
CA LEU A 366 35.34 11.79 13.89
C LEU A 366 35.96 11.71 12.49
N THR A 367 37.00 10.90 12.30
CA THR A 367 37.63 10.73 10.98
C THR A 367 36.66 10.10 9.97
N MET A 368 35.89 9.08 10.41
CA MET A 368 34.88 8.48 9.55
C MET A 368 33.70 9.42 9.30
N ALA A 369 33.35 10.26 10.28
CA ALA A 369 32.34 11.31 10.11
C ALA A 369 32.75 12.31 9.04
N GLN A 370 33.99 12.82 9.09
CA GLN A 370 34.52 13.74 8.07
C GLN A 370 34.55 13.09 6.67
N ARG A 371 34.98 11.83 6.57
CA ARG A 371 35.01 11.11 5.28
C ARG A 371 33.61 10.91 4.69
N LEU A 372 32.64 10.53 5.52
CA LEU A 372 31.28 10.36 5.06
C LEU A 372 30.64 11.70 4.68
N SER A 373 30.88 12.75 5.47
CA SER A 373 30.45 14.12 5.18
C SER A 373 30.95 14.60 3.83
N ALA A 374 32.24 14.44 3.54
CA ALA A 374 32.82 14.78 2.24
C ALA A 374 32.15 14.03 1.08
N LEU A 375 31.84 12.74 1.26
CA LEU A 375 31.11 11.95 0.26
C LEU A 375 29.66 12.44 0.07
N ILE A 376 28.95 12.75 1.16
CA ILE A 376 27.57 13.27 1.13
C ILE A 376 27.54 14.60 0.37
N HIS A 377 28.43 15.52 0.70
CA HIS A 377 28.54 16.82 0.05
C HIS A 377 28.90 16.67 -1.43
N ALA A 378 29.85 15.80 -1.78
CA ALA A 378 30.20 15.54 -3.17
C ALA A 378 29.02 14.99 -3.99
N LEU A 379 28.25 14.05 -3.43
CA LEU A 379 27.04 13.52 -4.07
C LEU A 379 25.97 14.60 -4.25
N TYR A 380 25.80 15.45 -3.24
CA TYR A 380 24.82 16.54 -3.27
C TYR A 380 25.18 17.61 -4.31
N GLU A 381 26.43 18.09 -4.33
CA GLU A 381 26.93 19.09 -5.28
C GLU A 381 26.91 18.60 -6.73
N LYS A 382 27.10 17.28 -6.93
CA LYS A 382 27.08 16.65 -8.26
C LYS A 382 25.69 16.15 -8.68
N ASP A 383 24.65 16.39 -7.89
CA ASP A 383 23.29 15.90 -8.10
C ASP A 383 23.28 14.40 -8.51
N SER A 384 24.03 13.61 -7.76
CA SER A 384 24.33 12.21 -8.06
C SER A 384 24.09 11.30 -6.85
N PHE A 385 23.76 10.05 -7.13
CA PHE A 385 23.54 8.99 -6.15
C PHE A 385 24.58 7.88 -6.32
N ALA A 386 24.88 7.14 -5.26
CA ALA A 386 25.80 6.00 -5.33
C ALA A 386 25.03 4.68 -5.33
N ILE A 387 25.29 3.82 -6.31
CA ILE A 387 24.76 2.46 -6.38
C ILE A 387 25.70 1.55 -5.59
N VAL A 388 25.14 0.75 -4.70
CA VAL A 388 25.89 -0.15 -3.82
C VAL A 388 25.44 -1.60 -3.93
N ARG A 389 26.41 -2.51 -3.88
CA ARG A 389 26.21 -3.92 -3.55
C ARG A 389 26.17 -4.06 -2.03
N TYR A 390 25.08 -4.60 -1.51
CA TYR A 390 24.81 -4.69 -0.08
C TYR A 390 24.55 -6.15 0.34
N VAL A 391 25.33 -6.63 1.29
CA VAL A 391 25.18 -7.94 1.93
C VAL A 391 25.09 -7.73 3.44
N LYS A 392 23.94 -8.09 4.03
CA LYS A 392 23.65 -7.78 5.43
C LYS A 392 24.45 -8.64 6.42
N LYS A 393 24.58 -9.95 6.15
CA LYS A 393 25.36 -10.93 6.91
C LYS A 393 26.09 -11.87 5.96
N ASN A 394 27.12 -12.56 6.43
CA ASN A 394 27.78 -13.59 5.62
C ASN A 394 26.75 -14.63 5.17
N ASN A 395 26.83 -15.04 3.91
CA ASN A 395 25.92 -15.94 3.20
C ASN A 395 24.49 -15.39 2.99
N ASP A 396 24.21 -14.11 3.31
CA ASP A 396 22.97 -13.48 2.85
C ASP A 396 23.08 -13.20 1.32
N PRO A 397 21.98 -13.32 0.56
CA PRO A 397 21.99 -12.99 -0.86
C PRO A 397 22.34 -11.50 -1.08
N PRO A 398 23.19 -11.18 -2.06
CA PRO A 398 23.56 -9.80 -2.35
C PRO A 398 22.35 -9.04 -2.88
N LYS A 399 22.25 -7.78 -2.47
CA LYS A 399 21.18 -6.87 -2.87
C LYS A 399 21.79 -5.64 -3.47
N LEU A 400 21.12 -5.08 -4.48
CA LEU A 400 21.44 -3.74 -4.94
C LEU A 400 20.72 -2.71 -4.07
N GLY A 401 21.41 -1.63 -3.78
CA GLY A 401 20.84 -0.47 -3.14
C GLY A 401 21.38 0.81 -3.72
N ILE A 402 20.75 1.92 -3.34
CA ILE A 402 21.13 3.26 -3.72
C ILE A 402 21.31 4.11 -2.47
N LEU A 403 22.35 4.94 -2.45
CA LEU A 403 22.67 5.90 -1.42
C LEU A 403 22.35 7.31 -1.95
N ILE A 404 21.37 7.95 -1.33
CA ILE A 404 20.87 9.27 -1.69
C ILE A 404 21.34 10.28 -0.62
N PRO A 405 22.02 11.38 -0.99
CA PRO A 405 22.47 12.39 -0.01
C PRO A 405 21.29 13.14 0.61
N TYR A 406 21.35 13.32 1.92
CA TYR A 406 20.40 14.13 2.68
C TYR A 406 21.13 15.09 3.61
N ILE A 407 20.95 16.39 3.37
CA ILE A 407 21.56 17.48 4.14
C ILE A 407 20.44 18.36 4.70
N ARG A 408 20.32 18.45 6.02
CA ARG A 408 19.43 19.39 6.71
C ARG A 408 19.96 19.71 8.10
N ALA A 409 20.34 20.96 8.35
CA ALA A 409 20.87 21.39 9.64
C ALA A 409 19.98 20.94 10.83
N PRO A 410 20.55 20.35 11.90
CA PRO A 410 21.99 20.13 12.18
C PRO A 410 22.53 18.75 11.73
N ARG A 411 21.90 18.07 10.75
CA ARG A 411 22.15 16.66 10.44
C ARG A 411 22.41 16.42 8.95
N GLU A 412 23.31 15.49 8.66
CA GLU A 412 23.54 14.95 7.32
C GLU A 412 23.66 13.44 7.37
N CYS A 413 23.23 12.76 6.32
CA CYS A 413 23.32 11.31 6.19
C CYS A 413 23.10 10.85 4.74
N LEU A 414 23.31 9.55 4.48
CA LEU A 414 22.86 8.92 3.24
C LEU A 414 21.61 8.09 3.50
N TYR A 415 20.57 8.25 2.68
CA TYR A 415 19.45 7.34 2.65
C TYR A 415 19.78 6.12 1.81
N PHE A 416 19.64 4.93 2.40
CA PHE A 416 19.75 3.66 1.72
C PHE A 416 18.36 3.14 1.37
N CYS A 417 18.14 2.87 0.09
CA CYS A 417 16.97 2.18 -0.43
C CYS A 417 17.42 0.98 -1.27
N ARG A 418 16.64 -0.10 -1.29
CA ARG A 418 16.90 -1.20 -2.22
C ARG A 418 16.43 -0.80 -3.62
N ILE A 419 17.08 -1.32 -4.64
CA ILE A 419 16.66 -1.16 -6.04
C ILE A 419 16.45 -2.54 -6.67
N PRO A 420 15.59 -2.66 -7.71
CA PRO A 420 15.25 -3.94 -8.32
C PRO A 420 16.43 -4.54 -9.08
N PHE A 421 16.44 -5.87 -9.17
CA PHE A 421 17.14 -6.58 -10.22
C PHE A 421 16.28 -6.65 -11.48
N LYS A 422 16.86 -7.15 -12.59
CA LYS A 422 16.14 -7.29 -13.86
C LYS A 422 14.92 -8.20 -13.73
N GLU A 423 15.01 -9.23 -12.89
CA GLU A 423 13.97 -10.21 -12.61
C GLU A 423 12.80 -9.63 -11.81
N ASP A 424 13.01 -8.53 -11.08
CA ASP A 424 11.97 -7.83 -10.32
C ASP A 424 11.11 -6.91 -11.24
N CYS A 425 11.57 -6.63 -12.47
CA CYS A 425 10.93 -5.70 -13.39
C CYS A 425 9.96 -6.41 -14.34
N HIS A 426 8.67 -6.06 -14.26
CA HIS A 426 7.66 -6.51 -15.20
C HIS A 426 7.36 -5.46 -16.28
N HIS A 427 7.50 -5.85 -17.55
CA HIS A 427 7.25 -4.97 -18.68
C HIS A 427 5.82 -5.19 -19.18
N PHE A 428 4.91 -4.31 -18.77
CA PHE A 428 3.55 -4.29 -19.28
C PHE A 428 3.43 -3.20 -20.34
N ALA A 429 2.93 -3.57 -21.52
CA ALA A 429 2.59 -2.62 -22.57
C ALA A 429 1.19 -2.07 -22.32
N PHE A 430 1.07 -0.75 -22.16
CA PHE A 430 -0.21 -0.05 -22.06
C PHE A 430 -0.38 0.89 -23.25
N PRO A 431 -1.60 1.06 -23.78
CA PRO A 431 -1.89 2.13 -24.74
C PRO A 431 -1.57 3.51 -24.12
N SER A 432 -1.14 4.44 -24.97
CA SER A 432 -0.91 5.83 -24.56
C SER A 432 -2.23 6.50 -24.17
N PHE A 433 -2.23 7.32 -23.13
CA PHE A 433 -3.40 8.12 -22.76
C PHE A 433 -3.53 9.40 -23.58
N ASP A 434 -2.41 9.95 -24.06
CA ASP A 434 -2.39 11.25 -24.75
C ASP A 434 -2.67 11.18 -26.26
N ARG A 435 -2.68 9.97 -26.82
CA ARG A 435 -2.90 9.75 -28.26
C ARG A 435 -3.68 8.48 -28.48
N VAL A 436 -4.66 8.55 -29.37
CA VAL A 436 -5.38 7.38 -29.85
C VAL A 436 -4.88 7.07 -31.24
N ILE A 437 -4.16 5.96 -31.37
CA ILE A 437 -3.71 5.47 -32.67
C ILE A 437 -4.82 4.57 -33.21
N SER A 438 -5.37 4.93 -34.38
CA SER A 438 -6.32 4.06 -35.09
C SER A 438 -5.64 2.76 -35.51
N LYS A 439 -6.41 1.70 -35.79
CA LYS A 439 -5.85 0.44 -36.35
C LYS A 439 -5.01 0.68 -37.63
N SER A 440 -5.28 1.77 -38.35
CA SER A 440 -4.54 2.22 -39.54
C SER A 440 -3.26 3.03 -39.26
N GLY A 441 -2.85 3.19 -37.99
CA GLY A 441 -1.64 3.91 -37.61
C GLY A 441 -1.76 5.45 -37.59
N LYS A 442 -2.93 6.02 -37.91
CA LYS A 442 -3.17 7.46 -37.86
C LYS A 442 -3.41 7.93 -36.41
N GLU A 443 -2.66 8.92 -35.97
CA GLU A 443 -2.88 9.59 -34.68
C GLU A 443 -4.15 10.46 -34.74
N LEU A 444 -5.10 10.19 -33.86
CA LEU A 444 -6.32 10.96 -33.68
C LEU A 444 -6.11 11.97 -32.55
N THR A 445 -6.29 13.25 -32.86
CA THR A 445 -6.22 14.36 -31.89
C THR A 445 -7.55 14.59 -31.17
N ASN A 446 -8.68 14.26 -31.82
CA ASN A 446 -10.02 14.36 -31.24
C ASN A 446 -10.64 12.96 -31.15
N HIS A 447 -10.80 12.44 -29.93
CA HIS A 447 -11.43 11.15 -29.66
C HIS A 447 -12.17 11.21 -28.32
N ASN A 448 -13.23 10.40 -28.14
CA ASN A 448 -13.98 10.30 -26.88
C ASN A 448 -13.16 9.85 -25.66
N TYR A 449 -11.91 9.42 -25.87
CA TYR A 449 -10.98 9.00 -24.81
C TYR A 449 -9.91 10.06 -24.53
N LEU A 450 -9.88 11.13 -25.31
CA LEU A 450 -9.02 12.28 -25.10
C LEU A 450 -9.85 13.39 -24.44
N PRO A 451 -9.31 14.09 -23.44
CA PRO A 451 -10.01 15.20 -22.80
C PRO A 451 -10.16 16.38 -23.79
N ASN A 452 -11.29 17.08 -23.73
CA ASN A 452 -11.45 18.35 -24.44
C ASN A 452 -10.97 19.52 -23.54
N ASP A 453 -10.80 20.71 -24.12
CA ASP A 453 -10.28 21.88 -23.38
C ASP A 453 -11.18 22.26 -22.19
N GLU A 454 -12.50 22.13 -22.34
CA GLU A 454 -13.47 22.40 -21.26
C GLU A 454 -13.30 21.42 -20.07
N MET A 455 -13.05 20.14 -20.37
CA MET A 455 -12.79 19.11 -19.35
C MET A 455 -11.48 19.39 -18.61
N LEU A 456 -10.46 19.88 -19.32
CA LEU A 456 -9.18 20.28 -18.71
C LEU A 456 -9.35 21.50 -17.80
N GLU A 457 -10.02 22.56 -18.27
CA GLU A 457 -10.28 23.78 -17.48
C GLU A 457 -11.08 23.47 -16.20
N LYS A 458 -12.13 22.64 -16.31
CA LYS A 458 -12.91 22.22 -15.14
C LYS A 458 -12.10 21.37 -14.16
N MET A 459 -11.20 20.54 -14.66
CA MET A 459 -10.30 19.74 -13.82
C MET A 459 -9.28 20.62 -13.10
N ASP A 460 -8.71 21.62 -13.77
CA ASP A 460 -7.78 22.59 -13.16
C ASP A 460 -8.45 23.33 -12.00
N HIS A 461 -9.67 23.85 -12.23
CA HIS A 461 -10.47 24.45 -11.16
C HIS A 461 -10.80 23.48 -10.02
N PHE A 462 -10.94 22.19 -10.31
CA PHE A 462 -11.22 21.18 -9.29
C PHE A 462 -9.98 20.88 -8.45
N ILE A 463 -8.80 20.83 -9.07
CA ILE A 463 -7.51 20.69 -8.38
C ILE A 463 -7.30 21.87 -7.44
N ASP A 464 -7.47 23.10 -7.92
CA ASP A 464 -7.35 24.32 -7.11
C ASP A 464 -8.39 24.37 -5.99
N GLY A 465 -9.62 23.94 -6.28
CA GLY A 465 -10.71 23.91 -5.31
C GLY A 465 -10.50 22.91 -4.18
N MET A 466 -9.81 21.80 -4.45
CA MET A 466 -9.60 20.68 -3.52
C MET A 466 -8.18 20.66 -2.91
N ASP A 467 -7.43 21.75 -3.01
CA ASP A 467 -6.09 21.88 -2.41
C ASP A 467 -6.13 21.70 -0.88
N LEU A 468 -5.26 20.85 -0.36
CA LEU A 468 -5.10 20.58 1.08
C LEU A 468 -3.95 21.37 1.72
N MET A 469 -3.09 22.00 0.93
CA MET A 469 -1.93 22.75 1.41
C MET A 469 -2.32 24.04 2.13
N SER A 470 -3.50 24.57 1.84
CA SER A 470 -4.05 25.81 2.40
C SER A 470 -5.41 25.63 3.09
N ALA A 471 -5.85 24.39 3.32
CA ALA A 471 -7.23 24.10 3.74
C ALA A 471 -7.51 24.29 5.25
N ALA A 472 -6.49 24.48 6.09
CA ALA A 472 -6.65 24.72 7.54
C ALA A 472 -6.15 26.11 7.93
N LYS A 473 -6.62 26.61 9.08
CA LYS A 473 -6.03 27.77 9.74
C LYS A 473 -5.32 27.33 11.02
N ASP A 474 -4.16 27.89 11.31
CA ASP A 474 -3.48 27.69 12.57
C ASP A 474 -4.07 28.58 13.69
N GLU A 475 -3.52 28.44 14.90
CA GLU A 475 -3.95 29.19 16.09
C GLU A 475 -3.73 30.71 15.94
N GLU A 476 -2.89 31.13 14.98
CA GLU A 476 -2.59 32.52 14.62
C GLU A 476 -3.42 33.02 13.42
N GLY A 477 -4.28 32.16 12.84
CA GLY A 477 -5.15 32.48 11.71
C GLY A 477 -4.50 32.37 10.33
N ASN A 478 -3.24 31.93 10.22
CA ASN A 478 -2.54 31.71 8.96
C ASN A 478 -2.98 30.40 8.30
N MET A 479 -2.96 30.37 6.97
CA MET A 479 -3.31 29.17 6.21
C MET A 479 -2.22 28.11 6.36
N LYS A 480 -2.62 26.87 6.63
CA LYS A 480 -1.74 25.73 6.90
C LYS A 480 -2.24 24.48 6.18
N GLU A 481 -1.29 23.60 5.86
CA GLU A 481 -1.55 22.26 5.36
C GLU A 481 -2.44 21.48 6.33
N TYR A 482 -3.61 21.03 5.87
CA TYR A 482 -4.58 20.33 6.71
C TYR A 482 -4.08 18.95 7.14
N LEU A 483 -3.52 18.17 6.21
CA LEU A 483 -3.15 16.77 6.45
C LEU A 483 -1.66 16.51 6.22
N LYS A 484 -0.84 16.75 7.25
CA LYS A 484 0.57 16.37 7.24
C LYS A 484 0.70 14.86 7.44
N VAL A 485 1.07 14.12 6.39
CA VAL A 485 1.21 12.65 6.41
C VAL A 485 2.14 12.15 7.53
N LYS A 486 3.17 12.93 7.90
CA LYS A 486 4.10 12.58 8.99
C LYS A 486 3.49 12.67 10.39
N GLU A 487 2.41 13.42 10.54
CA GLU A 487 1.68 13.64 11.79
C GLU A 487 0.40 12.78 11.85
N CYS A 488 0.07 12.05 10.77
CA CYS A 488 -1.04 11.13 10.71
C CYS A 488 -0.69 9.79 11.35
N PHE A 489 -1.69 9.16 11.98
CA PHE A 489 -1.54 7.86 12.61
C PHE A 489 -2.29 6.78 11.84
N ASN A 490 -1.84 5.52 11.97
CA ASN A 490 -2.61 4.40 11.45
C ASN A 490 -3.82 4.13 12.37
N PRO A 491 -5.06 4.41 11.92
CA PRO A 491 -6.24 4.33 12.77
C PRO A 491 -6.47 2.90 13.28
N VAL A 492 -6.11 1.87 12.51
CA VAL A 492 -6.23 0.47 12.92
C VAL A 492 -5.40 0.19 14.17
N ILE A 493 -4.17 0.72 14.24
CA ILE A 493 -3.28 0.48 15.38
C ILE A 493 -3.79 1.21 16.62
N VAL A 494 -4.22 2.46 16.47
CA VAL A 494 -4.76 3.28 17.56
C VAL A 494 -6.04 2.65 18.10
N GLN A 495 -6.98 2.33 17.23
CA GLN A 495 -8.26 1.73 17.60
C GLN A 495 -8.10 0.36 18.24
N THR A 496 -7.19 -0.48 17.72
CA THR A 496 -6.91 -1.79 18.34
C THR A 496 -6.42 -1.62 19.77
N LYS A 497 -5.49 -0.69 20.03
CA LYS A 497 -4.98 -0.43 21.39
C LYS A 497 -6.08 0.08 22.32
N LYS A 498 -6.87 1.06 21.86
CA LYS A 498 -8.00 1.60 22.64
C LYS A 498 -9.03 0.53 22.94
N ALA A 499 -9.39 -0.30 21.96
CA ALA A 499 -10.32 -1.41 22.14
C ALA A 499 -9.78 -2.44 23.14
N THR A 500 -8.48 -2.74 23.12
CA THR A 500 -7.84 -3.63 24.10
C THR A 500 -7.90 -3.06 25.51
N CYS A 501 -7.52 -1.79 25.72
CA CYS A 501 -7.65 -1.15 27.04
C CYS A 501 -9.10 -1.13 27.53
N HIS A 502 -10.02 -0.72 26.65
CA HIS A 502 -11.42 -0.62 26.97
C HIS A 502 -12.01 -1.97 27.37
N ARG A 503 -11.75 -3.03 26.60
CA ARG A 503 -12.22 -4.38 26.95
C ARG A 503 -11.57 -4.92 28.23
N ALA A 504 -10.34 -4.51 28.54
CA ALA A 504 -9.64 -4.93 29.75
C ALA A 504 -10.20 -4.28 31.04
N LEU A 505 -10.65 -3.03 30.95
CA LEU A 505 -11.28 -2.28 32.05
C LEU A 505 -12.79 -2.52 32.12
N TYR A 506 -13.45 -2.65 30.98
CA TYR A 506 -14.90 -2.80 30.82
C TYR A 506 -15.22 -4.04 29.96
N PRO A 507 -15.16 -5.26 30.55
CA PRO A 507 -15.28 -6.51 29.80
C PRO A 507 -16.61 -6.71 29.08
N ASN A 508 -17.70 -6.12 29.57
CA ASN A 508 -19.05 -6.30 29.03
C ASN A 508 -19.54 -5.13 28.19
N ASP A 509 -18.78 -4.04 28.13
CA ASP A 509 -19.24 -2.82 27.48
C ASP A 509 -19.07 -2.90 25.95
N GLN A 510 -19.77 -2.05 25.20
CA GLN A 510 -19.59 -1.94 23.76
C GLN A 510 -18.21 -1.35 23.43
N LEU A 511 -17.68 -1.68 22.25
CA LEU A 511 -16.41 -1.11 21.84
C LEU A 511 -16.57 0.39 21.55
N LEU A 512 -15.60 1.17 21.99
CA LEU A 512 -15.54 2.61 21.71
C LEU A 512 -15.57 2.87 20.20
N GLN A 513 -16.30 3.90 19.80
CA GLN A 513 -16.20 4.43 18.44
C GLN A 513 -14.83 5.10 18.23
N PRO A 514 -14.30 5.12 17.00
CA PRO A 514 -13.07 5.85 16.70
C PRO A 514 -13.21 7.34 17.00
N ASP A 515 -12.14 7.97 17.48
CA ASP A 515 -12.15 9.41 17.75
C ASP A 515 -12.43 10.21 16.47
N GLN A 516 -13.13 11.34 16.61
CA GLN A 516 -13.45 12.22 15.48
C GLN A 516 -12.20 12.67 14.71
N GLU A 517 -11.08 12.93 15.40
CA GLU A 517 -9.81 13.29 14.75
C GLU A 517 -9.26 12.16 13.85
N MET A 518 -9.42 10.89 14.26
CA MET A 518 -8.99 9.74 13.46
C MET A 518 -9.91 9.54 12.25
N VAL A 519 -11.21 9.75 12.43
CA VAL A 519 -12.19 9.71 11.33
C VAL A 519 -11.91 10.81 10.32
N ALA A 520 -11.62 12.02 10.79
CA ALA A 520 -11.30 13.18 9.95
C ALA A 520 -10.07 12.94 9.06
N GLN A 521 -9.07 12.18 9.51
CA GLN A 521 -7.91 11.80 8.68
C GLN A 521 -8.25 10.87 7.51
N THR A 522 -9.40 10.20 7.56
CA THR A 522 -9.82 9.23 6.54
C THR A 522 -10.92 9.75 5.62
N GLN A 523 -11.45 10.95 5.89
CA GLN A 523 -12.56 11.54 5.16
C GLN A 523 -12.14 12.87 4.52
N PHE A 524 -12.85 13.27 3.47
CA PHE A 524 -12.68 14.59 2.87
C PHE A 524 -13.19 15.68 3.81
N LEU A 525 -12.57 16.87 3.78
CA LEU A 525 -13.08 18.00 4.55
C LEU A 525 -14.48 18.39 4.05
N PRO A 526 -15.50 18.44 4.94
CA PRO A 526 -16.84 18.84 4.54
C PRO A 526 -16.91 20.23 3.90
N SER A 527 -16.07 21.17 4.35
CA SER A 527 -15.98 22.53 3.80
C SER A 527 -15.54 22.54 2.33
N LEU A 528 -14.53 21.73 1.97
CA LEU A 528 -14.06 21.62 0.59
C LEU A 528 -15.09 20.92 -0.30
N ILE A 529 -15.77 19.89 0.22
CA ILE A 529 -16.84 19.22 -0.52
C ILE A 529 -17.96 20.21 -0.86
N GLN A 530 -18.44 20.97 0.14
CA GLN A 530 -19.51 21.95 -0.06
C GLN A 530 -19.11 23.04 -1.05
N LYS A 531 -17.88 23.55 -0.94
CA LYS A 531 -17.34 24.57 -1.86
C LYS A 531 -17.29 24.08 -3.31
N ASN A 532 -16.93 22.81 -3.54
CA ASN A 532 -16.72 22.28 -4.89
C ASN A 532 -17.88 21.40 -5.42
N LEU A 533 -19.01 21.35 -4.71
CA LEU A 533 -20.13 20.48 -5.07
C LEU A 533 -20.73 20.83 -6.44
N TYR A 534 -20.85 22.13 -6.75
CA TYR A 534 -21.35 22.58 -8.05
C TYR A 534 -20.43 22.11 -9.19
N LEU A 535 -19.12 22.28 -9.02
CA LEU A 535 -18.11 21.89 -9.98
C LEU A 535 -18.08 20.37 -10.20
N ALA A 536 -18.22 19.59 -9.12
CA ALA A 536 -18.31 18.14 -9.21
C ALA A 536 -19.57 17.67 -9.97
N ASN A 537 -20.70 18.36 -9.80
CA ASN A 537 -21.93 18.06 -10.54
C ASN A 537 -21.79 18.42 -12.03
N ASP A 538 -21.21 19.58 -12.34
CA ASP A 538 -20.93 20.01 -13.71
C ASP A 538 -20.01 19.00 -14.41
N MET A 539 -18.88 18.63 -13.80
CA MET A 539 -17.97 17.62 -14.32
C MET A 539 -18.65 16.26 -14.51
N ARG A 540 -19.56 15.87 -13.60
CA ARG A 540 -20.31 14.62 -13.74
C ARG A 540 -21.18 14.62 -14.99
N THR A 541 -21.80 15.76 -15.32
CA THR A 541 -22.57 15.91 -16.56
C THR A 541 -21.67 15.92 -17.79
N LEU A 542 -20.55 16.66 -17.74
CA LEU A 542 -19.60 16.81 -18.84
C LEU A 542 -18.91 15.48 -19.19
N PHE A 543 -18.44 14.71 -18.20
CA PHE A 543 -17.75 13.43 -18.40
C PHE A 543 -18.69 12.28 -18.75
N ASN A 544 -20.01 12.41 -18.52
CA ASN A 544 -21.04 11.41 -18.85
C ASN A 544 -20.68 9.96 -18.41
N ILE A 545 -20.15 9.80 -17.20
CA ILE A 545 -19.65 8.51 -16.70
C ILE A 545 -20.83 7.57 -16.45
N LYS A 546 -20.89 6.46 -17.20
CA LYS A 546 -21.91 5.41 -17.06
C LYS A 546 -21.33 4.18 -16.40
N LYS A 547 -22.00 3.70 -15.34
CA LYS A 547 -21.65 2.43 -14.70
C LYS A 547 -22.07 1.27 -15.61
N VAL A 548 -21.09 0.51 -16.09
CA VAL A 548 -21.37 -0.75 -16.79
C VAL A 548 -21.70 -1.82 -15.73
N ASN A 549 -22.96 -2.26 -15.68
CA ASN A 549 -23.36 -3.38 -14.86
C ASN A 549 -22.82 -4.67 -15.48
N LYS A 550 -21.59 -5.06 -15.12
CA LYS A 550 -21.15 -6.43 -15.34
C LYS A 550 -21.93 -7.31 -14.38
N GLU A 551 -22.81 -8.17 -14.88
CA GLU A 551 -23.34 -9.27 -14.08
C GLU A 551 -22.16 -9.99 -13.44
N ARG A 552 -22.21 -10.17 -12.12
CA ARG A 552 -21.15 -10.89 -11.41
C ARG A 552 -21.19 -12.34 -11.87
N GLY A 553 -20.48 -12.66 -12.95
CA GLY A 553 -20.15 -14.03 -13.29
C GLY A 553 -19.59 -14.71 -12.04
N LYS A 554 -20.04 -15.93 -11.76
CA LYS A 554 -19.65 -16.77 -10.61
C LYS A 554 -18.17 -17.22 -10.67
N THR A 555 -17.25 -16.34 -11.04
CA THR A 555 -15.87 -16.66 -11.39
C THR A 555 -14.92 -15.75 -10.62
N GLY A 556 -14.34 -16.32 -9.57
CA GLY A 556 -13.21 -15.73 -8.84
C GLY A 556 -12.51 -16.70 -7.89
N LYS A 557 -13.16 -17.78 -7.45
CA LYS A 557 -12.56 -18.75 -6.50
C LYS A 557 -12.27 -20.15 -7.06
N ARG A 558 -12.75 -20.52 -8.25
CA ARG A 558 -12.60 -21.91 -8.76
C ARG A 558 -11.51 -22.13 -9.82
N ARG A 559 -11.15 -21.13 -10.63
CA ARG A 559 -10.23 -21.36 -11.77
C ARG A 559 -8.76 -21.57 -11.39
N PHE A 560 -8.28 -21.05 -10.25
CA PHE A 560 -6.92 -21.33 -9.78
C PHE A 560 -6.77 -22.70 -9.09
N ALA A 561 -7.86 -23.33 -8.67
CA ALA A 561 -7.82 -24.66 -8.06
C ALA A 561 -7.65 -25.78 -9.10
N ASP A 562 -8.17 -25.60 -10.32
CA ASP A 562 -8.06 -26.60 -11.38
C ASP A 562 -6.72 -26.57 -12.14
N ALA A 563 -5.98 -25.46 -12.10
CA ALA A 563 -4.62 -25.38 -12.66
C ALA A 563 -3.55 -26.07 -11.78
N ASN A 564 -3.87 -26.35 -10.52
CA ASN A 564 -3.01 -27.02 -9.53
C ASN A 564 -3.53 -28.41 -9.14
N LYS A 565 -4.37 -29.05 -9.96
CA LYS A 565 -4.55 -30.49 -9.85
C LYS A 565 -3.29 -31.14 -10.45
N PRO A 566 -2.46 -31.84 -9.65
CA PRO A 566 -1.42 -32.66 -10.23
C PRO A 566 -2.14 -33.68 -11.13
N SER A 567 -1.87 -33.67 -12.43
CA SER A 567 -2.25 -34.79 -13.26
C SER A 567 -1.46 -35.98 -12.73
N SER A 568 -2.14 -36.87 -12.01
CA SER A 568 -1.63 -38.19 -11.66
C SER A 568 -1.52 -38.99 -12.94
N GLN A 569 -0.47 -38.71 -13.70
CA GLN A 569 0.08 -39.61 -14.70
C GLN A 569 1.45 -40.00 -14.15
N GLU A 570 1.51 -41.16 -13.52
CA GLU A 570 2.76 -41.89 -13.34
C GLU A 570 3.30 -42.17 -14.74
N LEU A 571 4.18 -41.30 -15.22
CA LEU A 571 4.95 -41.53 -16.43
C LEU A 571 6.31 -42.05 -15.99
N SER A 572 6.52 -43.34 -16.21
CA SER A 572 7.86 -43.92 -16.13
C SER A 572 8.73 -43.34 -17.25
N LEU A 573 10.00 -43.05 -16.93
CA LEU A 573 10.97 -42.42 -17.84
C LEU A 573 11.20 -43.22 -19.14
N GLU A 574 10.91 -44.51 -19.14
CA GLU A 574 11.08 -45.40 -20.30
C GLU A 574 9.92 -45.33 -21.31
N GLU A 575 8.71 -44.92 -20.89
CA GLU A 575 7.56 -44.79 -21.81
C GLU A 575 7.58 -43.49 -22.63
N ILE A 576 8.22 -42.43 -22.13
CA ILE A 576 8.34 -41.13 -22.83
C ILE A 576 9.31 -41.22 -24.02
N LEU A 577 10.30 -42.11 -23.96
CA LEU A 577 11.36 -42.20 -24.97
C LEU A 577 11.00 -43.09 -26.18
N ASN A 578 9.95 -43.93 -26.10
CA ASN A 578 9.80 -45.08 -27.01
C ASN A 578 8.42 -45.28 -27.68
N LYS A 579 7.64 -44.23 -27.98
CA LYS A 579 6.50 -44.38 -28.93
C LYS A 579 6.44 -43.31 -30.03
N PRO A 580 6.30 -43.72 -31.30
CA PRO A 580 6.05 -42.82 -32.42
C PRO A 580 4.60 -42.33 -32.43
N GLU A 581 4.39 -41.12 -32.96
CA GLU A 581 3.10 -40.46 -33.05
C GLU A 581 2.13 -41.18 -34.00
N GLU A 582 0.96 -41.57 -33.51
CA GLU A 582 -0.24 -41.81 -34.33
C GLU A 582 -1.48 -41.17 -33.69
N HIS A 583 -2.04 -40.19 -34.38
CA HIS A 583 -3.31 -39.57 -34.06
C HIS A 583 -4.49 -40.51 -34.33
N LYS A 584 -5.36 -40.73 -33.34
CA LYS A 584 -6.73 -41.23 -33.56
C LYS A 584 -7.77 -40.35 -32.87
N ASN A 585 -8.64 -39.78 -33.70
CA ASN A 585 -9.82 -38.99 -33.36
C ASN A 585 -10.87 -39.83 -32.60
N GLY A 586 -11.21 -39.41 -31.38
CA GLY A 586 -12.33 -39.94 -30.60
C GLY A 586 -13.57 -39.05 -30.71
N LYS A 587 -14.63 -39.59 -31.32
CA LYS A 587 -15.99 -39.02 -31.42
C LYS A 587 -16.61 -38.80 -30.02
N ARG A 588 -17.37 -37.71 -29.84
CA ARG A 588 -18.31 -37.56 -28.71
C ARG A 588 -19.73 -37.29 -29.18
N ALA A 589 -20.65 -37.97 -28.52
CA ALA A 589 -22.09 -37.92 -28.69
C ALA A 589 -22.70 -36.59 -28.23
N LYS A 590 -23.77 -36.17 -28.91
CA LYS A 590 -24.58 -34.97 -28.66
C LYS A 590 -25.42 -35.11 -27.39
N SER A 591 -25.53 -34.02 -26.62
CA SER A 591 -26.74 -33.67 -25.88
C SER A 591 -26.95 -32.16 -25.96
N ASP A 592 -28.20 -31.80 -26.20
CA ASP A 592 -28.73 -30.52 -26.67
C ASP A 592 -28.97 -29.56 -25.49
N ASP A 593 -28.40 -28.36 -25.56
CA ASP A 593 -28.99 -27.11 -25.06
C ASP A 593 -28.10 -25.95 -25.53
N GLY A 594 -28.63 -25.19 -26.50
CA GLY A 594 -27.90 -24.20 -27.27
C GLY A 594 -27.58 -22.93 -26.50
N VAL A 595 -26.32 -22.79 -26.09
CA VAL A 595 -25.56 -21.52 -26.05
C VAL A 595 -24.12 -21.85 -26.44
N THR A 596 -23.69 -21.36 -27.59
CA THR A 596 -22.34 -21.54 -28.14
C THR A 596 -21.29 -20.91 -27.22
N THR A 597 -20.68 -21.73 -26.37
CA THR A 597 -19.44 -21.42 -25.65
C THR A 597 -18.24 -21.73 -26.53
N ASP A 598 -17.98 -20.88 -27.53
CA ASP A 598 -16.71 -20.86 -28.24
C ASP A 598 -15.78 -19.83 -27.57
N ALA A 599 -15.05 -20.28 -26.55
CA ALA A 599 -13.77 -19.72 -26.14
C ALA A 599 -13.17 -20.57 -25.01
N LEU A 600 -12.67 -21.77 -25.34
CA LEU A 600 -11.59 -22.47 -24.61
C LEU A 600 -11.13 -23.76 -25.34
N ILE A 601 -10.98 -23.67 -26.65
CA ILE A 601 -10.09 -24.56 -27.41
C ILE A 601 -9.18 -23.61 -28.17
N GLN A 602 -7.86 -23.72 -27.96
CA GLN A 602 -6.88 -23.20 -28.91
C GLN A 602 -7.05 -24.02 -30.20
N HIS A 603 -8.09 -23.73 -30.98
CA HIS A 603 -8.03 -24.00 -32.40
C HIS A 603 -6.98 -23.05 -32.95
N GLU A 604 -6.05 -23.56 -33.75
CA GLU A 604 -5.17 -22.72 -34.58
C GLU A 604 -6.00 -21.58 -35.15
N ALA A 605 -5.56 -20.33 -34.92
CA ALA A 605 -6.27 -19.17 -35.45
C ALA A 605 -6.40 -19.36 -36.97
N ILE A 606 -7.64 -19.42 -37.46
CA ILE A 606 -7.90 -19.52 -38.89
C ILE A 606 -7.28 -18.29 -39.54
N ARG A 607 -6.26 -18.50 -40.38
CA ARG A 607 -5.48 -17.45 -41.06
C ARG A 607 -5.77 -17.36 -42.56
N GLU A 608 -6.61 -18.27 -43.07
CA GLU A 608 -6.96 -18.36 -44.48
C GLU A 608 -8.47 -18.52 -44.69
N VAL A 609 -9.04 -17.75 -45.62
CA VAL A 609 -10.42 -17.92 -46.12
C VAL A 609 -10.44 -19.06 -47.13
N GLY A 610 -10.87 -20.26 -46.71
CA GLY A 610 -10.97 -21.43 -47.59
C GLY A 610 -12.19 -21.39 -48.53
N THR A 611 -12.20 -22.27 -49.54
CA THR A 611 -13.31 -22.39 -50.51
C THR A 611 -14.48 -23.23 -50.04
N ILE A 612 -14.34 -23.95 -48.92
CA ILE A 612 -15.37 -24.86 -48.36
C ILE A 612 -16.37 -24.10 -47.49
N ASP A 613 -15.90 -23.25 -46.58
CA ASP A 613 -16.73 -22.40 -45.70
C ASP A 613 -16.14 -20.98 -45.56
N PRO A 614 -16.15 -20.19 -46.65
CA PRO A 614 -15.49 -18.88 -46.70
C PRO A 614 -16.08 -17.86 -45.72
N ILE A 615 -17.39 -17.93 -45.48
CA ILE A 615 -18.11 -16.96 -44.63
C ILE A 615 -17.69 -17.12 -43.17
N SER A 616 -17.68 -18.35 -42.66
CA SER A 616 -17.28 -18.65 -41.29
C SER A 616 -15.80 -18.32 -41.06
N ASN A 617 -14.92 -18.68 -42.01
CA ASN A 617 -13.49 -18.38 -41.94
C ASN A 617 -13.23 -16.86 -41.89
N PHE A 618 -13.91 -16.09 -42.73
CA PHE A 618 -13.80 -14.63 -42.76
C PHE A 618 -14.29 -13.95 -41.47
N GLN A 619 -15.44 -14.40 -40.93
CA GLN A 619 -15.94 -13.88 -39.66
C GLN A 619 -15.02 -14.21 -38.50
N ALA A 620 -14.43 -15.42 -38.48
CA ALA A 620 -13.44 -15.83 -37.48
C ALA A 620 -12.16 -14.98 -37.56
N MET A 621 -11.68 -14.66 -38.77
CA MET A 621 -10.53 -13.78 -38.98
C MET A 621 -10.78 -12.35 -38.50
N ILE A 622 -11.97 -11.79 -38.77
CA ILE A 622 -12.35 -10.44 -38.30
C ILE A 622 -12.56 -10.40 -36.78
N ALA A 623 -13.06 -11.48 -36.19
CA ALA A 623 -13.30 -11.57 -34.75
C ALA A 623 -12.01 -11.77 -33.93
N ASN A 624 -10.87 -12.05 -34.58
CA ASN A 624 -9.61 -12.28 -33.90
C ASN A 624 -9.13 -11.00 -33.20
N ARG A 625 -8.88 -11.10 -31.89
CA ARG A 625 -8.41 -9.98 -31.05
C ARG A 625 -6.89 -9.96 -30.84
N GLN A 626 -6.19 -11.00 -31.28
CA GLN A 626 -4.74 -11.16 -31.07
C GLN A 626 -3.90 -10.63 -32.23
N GLU A 627 -4.37 -10.81 -33.48
CA GLU A 627 -3.70 -10.34 -34.70
C GLU A 627 -4.73 -9.58 -35.57
N ASP A 628 -4.34 -8.45 -36.14
CA ASP A 628 -5.20 -7.71 -37.09
C ASP A 628 -5.13 -8.37 -38.47
N LEU A 629 -6.09 -9.27 -38.71
CA LEU A 629 -6.24 -10.00 -39.96
C LEU A 629 -7.31 -9.39 -40.86
N VAL A 630 -7.89 -8.23 -40.52
CA VAL A 630 -9.04 -7.68 -41.26
C VAL A 630 -8.68 -7.36 -42.71
N SER A 631 -7.54 -6.68 -42.91
CA SER A 631 -7.02 -6.36 -44.25
C SER A 631 -6.81 -7.62 -45.09
N THR A 632 -6.15 -8.63 -44.50
CA THR A 632 -5.83 -9.91 -45.15
C THR A 632 -7.09 -10.73 -45.43
N ALA A 633 -8.07 -10.73 -44.52
CA ALA A 633 -9.35 -11.41 -44.69
C ALA A 633 -10.16 -10.79 -45.83
N VAL A 634 -10.16 -9.46 -45.96
CA VAL A 634 -10.83 -8.74 -47.06
C VAL A 634 -10.20 -9.08 -48.40
N GLU A 635 -8.87 -9.12 -48.48
CA GLU A 635 -8.14 -9.51 -49.69
C GLU A 635 -8.38 -10.99 -50.06
N GLN A 636 -8.29 -11.90 -49.09
CA GLN A 636 -8.53 -13.32 -49.32
C GLN A 636 -9.98 -13.60 -49.73
N MET A 637 -10.97 -12.97 -49.08
CA MET A 637 -12.37 -13.07 -49.47
C MET A 637 -12.61 -12.53 -50.89
N SER A 638 -11.94 -11.44 -51.27
CA SER A 638 -11.99 -10.88 -52.62
C SER A 638 -11.46 -11.85 -53.68
N VAL A 639 -10.35 -12.55 -53.38
CA VAL A 639 -9.79 -13.60 -54.24
C VAL A 639 -10.74 -14.80 -54.34
N THR A 640 -11.32 -15.24 -53.23
CA THR A 640 -12.25 -16.37 -53.18
C THR A 640 -13.54 -16.08 -53.97
N ILE A 641 -14.07 -14.86 -53.91
CA ILE A 641 -15.20 -14.41 -54.73
C ILE A 641 -14.83 -14.48 -56.22
N LEU A 642 -13.68 -13.94 -56.62
CA LEU A 642 -13.22 -14.00 -58.02
C LEU A 642 -13.02 -15.44 -58.50
N HIS A 643 -12.54 -16.33 -57.63
CA HIS A 643 -12.40 -17.75 -57.92
C HIS A 643 -13.76 -18.41 -58.17
N PHE A 644 -14.75 -18.19 -57.30
CA PHE A 644 -16.10 -18.73 -57.52
C PHE A 644 -16.75 -18.23 -58.81
N VAL A 645 -16.56 -16.95 -59.16
CA VAL A 645 -17.10 -16.39 -60.40
C VAL A 645 -16.41 -17.00 -61.63
N LYS A 646 -15.09 -17.18 -61.61
CA LYS A 646 -14.32 -17.74 -62.74
C LYS A 646 -14.55 -19.25 -62.92
N THR A 647 -14.67 -19.99 -61.82
CA THR A 647 -14.75 -21.46 -61.82
C THR A 647 -16.20 -21.97 -61.91
N SER A 648 -17.21 -21.09 -61.76
CA SER A 648 -18.62 -21.48 -61.92
C SER A 648 -18.92 -21.97 -63.35
N PHE A 649 -19.49 -23.18 -63.45
CA PHE A 649 -20.17 -23.64 -64.66
C PHE A 649 -21.66 -23.29 -64.52
N ALA A 650 -22.19 -22.48 -65.45
CA ALA A 650 -23.51 -21.84 -65.33
C ALA A 650 -23.68 -21.12 -63.97
N GLU A 651 -24.79 -21.34 -63.26
CA GLU A 651 -25.16 -20.61 -62.04
C GLU A 651 -24.74 -21.28 -60.71
N GLY A 652 -24.07 -22.43 -60.75
CA GLY A 652 -23.89 -23.28 -59.56
C GLY A 652 -23.18 -22.63 -58.36
N LEU A 653 -22.22 -21.74 -58.58
CA LEU A 653 -21.43 -21.09 -57.51
C LEU A 653 -21.80 -19.61 -57.30
N TYR A 654 -22.69 -19.03 -58.11
CA TYR A 654 -23.10 -17.63 -58.02
C TYR A 654 -23.81 -17.26 -56.71
N PRO A 655 -24.71 -18.10 -56.15
CA PRO A 655 -25.33 -17.79 -54.86
C PRO A 655 -24.30 -17.66 -53.73
N LYS A 656 -23.32 -18.56 -53.69
CA LYS A 656 -22.24 -18.52 -52.69
C LYS A 656 -21.35 -17.29 -52.86
N ALA A 657 -21.00 -16.92 -54.10
CA ALA A 657 -20.22 -15.71 -54.38
C ALA A 657 -20.96 -14.44 -53.97
N LEU A 658 -22.29 -14.39 -54.17
CA LEU A 658 -23.14 -13.27 -53.81
C LEU A 658 -23.30 -13.11 -52.29
N ASP A 659 -23.46 -14.21 -51.56
CA ASP A 659 -23.49 -14.19 -50.09
C ASP A 659 -22.16 -13.72 -49.49
N CYS A 660 -21.04 -14.20 -50.04
CA CYS A 660 -19.71 -13.72 -49.67
C CYS A 660 -19.55 -12.21 -49.94
N LEU A 661 -20.04 -11.71 -51.07
CA LEU A 661 -19.98 -10.28 -51.43
C LEU A 661 -20.81 -9.41 -50.48
N LYS A 662 -22.00 -9.86 -50.06
CA LYS A 662 -22.85 -9.15 -49.08
C LYS A 662 -22.16 -9.01 -47.73
N ILE A 663 -21.54 -10.10 -47.25
CA ILE A 663 -20.84 -10.13 -45.97
C ILE A 663 -19.56 -9.30 -46.02
N LEU A 664 -18.83 -9.35 -47.13
CA LEU A 664 -17.67 -8.49 -47.38
C LEU A 664 -18.05 -7.01 -47.32
N ARG A 665 -19.14 -6.60 -48.00
CA ARG A 665 -19.64 -5.21 -47.98
C ARG A 665 -19.99 -4.75 -46.56
N GLN A 666 -20.69 -5.58 -45.78
CA GLN A 666 -21.06 -5.25 -44.39
C GLN A 666 -19.85 -5.16 -43.46
N ALA A 667 -18.89 -6.06 -43.60
CA ALA A 667 -17.65 -6.06 -42.81
C ALA A 667 -16.79 -4.81 -43.11
N CYS A 668 -16.62 -4.45 -44.38
CA CYS A 668 -15.88 -3.26 -44.78
C CYS A 668 -16.50 -1.96 -44.26
N LYS A 669 -17.84 -1.89 -44.16
CA LYS A 669 -18.55 -0.76 -43.51
C LYS A 669 -18.26 -0.66 -42.01
N LYS A 670 -18.20 -1.80 -41.33
CA LYS A 670 -18.03 -1.85 -39.87
C LYS A 670 -16.59 -1.61 -39.43
N GLU A 671 -15.62 -2.08 -40.21
CA GLU A 671 -14.19 -2.01 -39.88
C GLU A 671 -13.45 -0.84 -40.57
N ASN A 672 -14.16 0.08 -41.25
CA ASN A 672 -13.61 1.24 -41.97
C ASN A 672 -12.60 0.88 -43.09
N GLU A 673 -12.97 -0.09 -43.93
CA GLU A 673 -12.19 -0.58 -45.09
C GLU A 673 -12.93 -0.32 -46.41
N THR A 674 -13.56 0.85 -46.56
CA THR A 674 -14.45 1.14 -47.69
C THR A 674 -13.73 1.30 -49.02
N SER A 675 -12.51 1.87 -49.01
CA SER A 675 -11.67 2.05 -50.20
C SER A 675 -11.37 0.72 -50.88
N ARG A 676 -10.95 -0.29 -50.09
CA ARG A 676 -10.63 -1.64 -50.59
C ARG A 676 -11.83 -2.34 -51.21
N PHE A 677 -13.00 -2.23 -50.59
CA PHE A 677 -14.24 -2.77 -51.16
C PHE A 677 -14.59 -2.09 -52.48
N ASN A 678 -14.54 -0.76 -52.55
CA ASN A 678 -14.92 0.00 -53.74
C ASN A 678 -13.98 -0.29 -54.93
N ASP A 679 -12.68 -0.45 -54.67
CA ASP A 679 -11.71 -0.82 -55.72
C ASP A 679 -11.85 -2.29 -56.15
N PHE A 680 -12.11 -3.21 -55.20
CA PHE A 680 -12.45 -4.59 -55.52
C PHE A 680 -13.73 -4.69 -56.37
N PHE A 681 -14.77 -3.94 -56.03
CA PHE A 681 -16.05 -3.97 -56.74
C PHE A 681 -15.91 -3.51 -58.20
N LYS A 682 -15.08 -2.48 -58.46
CA LYS A 682 -14.71 -2.07 -59.83
C LYS A 682 -13.97 -3.19 -60.56
N LYS A 683 -13.01 -3.85 -59.90
CA LYS A 683 -12.25 -4.98 -60.47
C LYS A 683 -13.14 -6.18 -60.76
N LEU A 684 -14.12 -6.45 -59.91
CA LEU A 684 -15.13 -7.49 -60.09
C LEU A 684 -15.97 -7.22 -61.35
N LYS A 685 -16.41 -5.97 -61.56
CA LYS A 685 -17.11 -5.54 -62.79
C LYS A 685 -16.29 -5.90 -64.02
N THR A 686 -15.08 -5.37 -64.12
CA THR A 686 -14.17 -5.63 -65.26
C THR A 686 -13.94 -7.12 -65.49
N THR A 687 -13.78 -7.91 -64.42
CA THR A 687 -13.55 -9.35 -64.53
C THR A 687 -14.76 -10.10 -65.07
N CYS A 688 -15.99 -9.71 -64.72
CA CYS A 688 -17.20 -10.37 -65.23
C CYS A 688 -17.37 -10.19 -66.74
N PHE A 689 -17.00 -9.01 -67.28
CA PHE A 689 -17.08 -8.70 -68.72
C PHE A 689 -15.90 -9.24 -69.54
N MET A 690 -14.70 -9.32 -68.97
CA MET A 690 -13.48 -9.73 -69.70
C MET A 690 -13.18 -11.25 -69.67
N THR A 691 -13.83 -12.03 -68.80
CA THR A 691 -13.59 -13.49 -68.73
C THR A 691 -14.27 -14.19 -69.91
N GLN A 692 -13.63 -15.22 -70.50
CA GLN A 692 -14.27 -16.07 -71.53
C GLN A 692 -14.61 -17.45 -70.95
N PRO A 693 -15.88 -17.91 -70.97
CA PRO A 693 -17.09 -17.18 -71.41
C PRO A 693 -17.47 -16.02 -70.47
N SER A 694 -18.09 -14.97 -71.02
CA SER A 694 -18.50 -13.78 -70.26
C SER A 694 -19.46 -14.16 -69.14
N LYS A 695 -19.25 -13.63 -67.95
CA LYS A 695 -20.03 -13.93 -66.75
C LYS A 695 -21.03 -12.81 -66.46
N THR A 696 -21.72 -12.34 -67.49
CA THR A 696 -22.72 -11.26 -67.43
C THR A 696 -23.90 -11.64 -66.53
N ASP A 697 -24.29 -12.90 -66.52
CA ASP A 697 -25.38 -13.42 -65.67
C ASP A 697 -25.15 -13.17 -64.17
N PHE A 698 -23.89 -13.20 -63.72
CA PHE A 698 -23.55 -12.89 -62.32
C PHE A 698 -23.64 -11.39 -62.03
N TRP A 699 -23.32 -10.55 -63.01
CA TRP A 699 -23.44 -9.10 -62.88
C TRP A 699 -24.91 -8.67 -62.80
N ASP A 700 -25.78 -9.29 -63.59
CA ASP A 700 -27.24 -9.09 -63.53
C ASP A 700 -27.82 -9.46 -62.16
N LEU A 701 -27.30 -10.52 -61.52
CA LEU A 701 -27.67 -10.91 -60.15
C LEU A 701 -27.25 -9.85 -59.12
N ILE A 702 -26.08 -9.22 -59.28
CA ILE A 702 -25.61 -8.13 -58.41
C ILE A 702 -26.51 -6.90 -58.54
N ILE A 703 -26.90 -6.54 -59.77
CA ILE A 703 -27.81 -5.41 -60.06
C ILE A 703 -29.19 -5.69 -59.45
N ARG A 704 -29.73 -6.91 -59.63
CA ARG A 704 -31.01 -7.33 -59.07
C ARG A 704 -31.04 -7.25 -57.54
N GLU A 705 -29.94 -7.57 -56.88
CA GLU A 705 -29.79 -7.51 -55.41
C GLU A 705 -29.38 -6.11 -54.89
N LYS A 706 -29.26 -5.11 -55.78
CA LYS A 706 -28.95 -3.70 -55.47
C LYS A 706 -27.66 -3.52 -54.65
N ILE A 707 -26.62 -4.31 -54.95
CA ILE A 707 -25.32 -4.16 -54.29
C ILE A 707 -24.53 -3.06 -55.01
N THR A 708 -24.33 -1.92 -54.34
CA THR A 708 -23.61 -0.75 -54.86
C THR A 708 -22.32 -0.47 -54.09
N LEU A 709 -21.50 0.45 -54.63
CA LEU A 709 -20.34 1.03 -53.94
C LEU A 709 -20.77 1.65 -52.60
N ILE A 710 -19.86 1.68 -51.62
CA ILE A 710 -20.10 2.28 -50.31
C ILE A 710 -19.89 3.79 -50.43
N SER A 711 -20.94 4.58 -50.15
CA SER A 711 -20.91 6.05 -50.25
C SER A 711 -20.45 6.73 -48.95
N ARG A 712 -20.16 8.03 -49.00
CA ARG A 712 -19.75 8.86 -47.86
C ARG A 712 -20.81 8.96 -46.73
N ASP A 713 -22.09 8.80 -47.06
CA ASP A 713 -23.18 8.79 -46.06
C ASP A 713 -23.25 7.45 -45.31
N GLU A 714 -22.88 6.34 -45.97
CA GLU A 714 -22.91 5.01 -45.35
C GLU A 714 -21.70 4.74 -44.45
N ALA A 715 -20.57 5.41 -44.70
CA ALA A 715 -19.35 5.24 -43.91
C ALA A 715 -18.42 6.48 -44.04
N PRO A 716 -17.89 7.00 -42.92
CA PRO A 716 -17.16 8.27 -42.88
C PRO A 716 -15.79 8.24 -43.56
N ASP A 717 -15.24 7.05 -43.84
CA ASP A 717 -13.97 6.81 -44.51
C ASP A 717 -14.09 6.72 -46.05
N SER A 718 -15.31 6.71 -46.60
CA SER A 718 -15.51 6.62 -48.05
C SER A 718 -15.32 7.96 -48.78
N THR A 719 -14.61 7.92 -49.90
CA THR A 719 -14.38 9.05 -50.82
C THR A 719 -15.41 9.13 -51.96
N THR A 720 -16.33 8.15 -52.07
CA THR A 720 -17.24 8.02 -53.22
C THR A 720 -18.54 8.81 -52.99
N SER A 721 -18.94 9.63 -53.96
CA SER A 721 -20.18 10.40 -53.90
C SER A 721 -21.44 9.54 -54.16
N ILE A 722 -22.61 10.02 -53.74
CA ILE A 722 -23.89 9.30 -53.90
C ILE A 722 -24.20 9.06 -55.39
N GLN A 723 -23.96 10.07 -56.24
CA GLN A 723 -24.16 9.98 -57.69
C GLN A 723 -23.23 8.96 -58.33
N GLU A 724 -21.96 8.90 -57.93
CA GLU A 724 -21.00 7.92 -58.45
C GLU A 724 -21.29 6.49 -58.01
N ALA A 725 -21.92 6.30 -56.85
CA ALA A 725 -22.32 4.99 -56.34
C ALA A 725 -23.54 4.42 -57.08
N GLU A 726 -24.44 5.29 -57.57
CA GLU A 726 -25.65 4.93 -58.32
C GLU A 726 -25.42 4.85 -59.84
N GLU A 727 -24.66 5.78 -60.44
CA GLU A 727 -24.43 5.81 -61.91
C GLU A 727 -23.63 4.61 -62.42
N LYS A 728 -22.63 4.12 -61.67
CA LYS A 728 -21.77 3.01 -62.12
C LYS A 728 -22.43 1.63 -62.05
N SER A 729 -23.62 1.56 -61.43
CA SER A 729 -24.43 0.34 -61.35
C SER A 729 -25.32 0.11 -62.58
N ASN A 730 -25.64 1.14 -63.36
CA ASN A 730 -26.76 1.11 -64.33
C ASN A 730 -26.39 1.25 -65.82
N THR A 731 -25.11 1.32 -66.19
CA THR A 731 -24.74 1.48 -67.61
C THR A 731 -24.56 0.14 -68.33
N ASP A 732 -25.53 -0.21 -69.18
CA ASP A 732 -25.41 -1.06 -70.36
C ASP A 732 -26.19 -0.42 -71.52
N THR A 733 -25.47 -0.05 -72.59
CA THR A 733 -25.87 -0.20 -74.01
C THR A 733 -24.63 0.05 -74.86
N LEU A 734 -24.05 -1.02 -75.42
CA LEU A 734 -23.17 -0.94 -76.58
C LEU A 734 -24.05 -0.65 -77.80
N ASP A 735 -23.96 0.54 -78.37
CA ASP A 735 -24.46 0.82 -79.71
C ASP A 735 -23.50 0.20 -80.73
N GLU A 736 -23.97 -0.83 -81.44
CA GLU A 736 -23.46 -1.23 -82.75
C GLU A 736 -23.81 -0.13 -83.76
N ASP A 737 -22.83 0.67 -84.18
CA ASP A 737 -22.67 1.13 -85.57
C ASP A 737 -21.58 2.21 -85.66
N THR A 738 -20.39 1.81 -86.10
CA THR A 738 -19.53 2.52 -87.08
C THR A 738 -18.15 1.87 -87.12
N VAL A 739 -18.00 0.94 -88.05
CA VAL A 739 -16.69 0.54 -88.57
C VAL A 739 -16.12 1.73 -89.34
N ALA A 740 -15.04 2.32 -88.85
CA ALA A 740 -14.15 3.16 -89.65
C ALA A 740 -12.86 2.37 -89.92
N THR A 741 -12.75 1.97 -91.17
CA THR A 741 -11.66 1.25 -91.83
C THR A 741 -10.41 2.11 -92.01
N ASP A 742 -9.59 2.32 -90.97
CA ASP A 742 -8.29 3.01 -91.16
C ASP A 742 -7.09 2.44 -90.36
N ASP A 743 -7.28 1.46 -89.46
CA ASP A 743 -6.17 0.91 -88.66
C ASP A 743 -5.65 -0.48 -89.11
N LEU A 744 -6.12 -1.00 -90.25
CA LEU A 744 -5.68 -2.31 -90.78
C LEU A 744 -4.44 -2.24 -91.70
N PHE A 745 -3.80 -1.07 -91.87
CA PHE A 745 -2.62 -0.91 -92.75
C PHE A 745 -1.30 -0.57 -92.03
N LYS A 746 -1.24 -0.61 -90.69
CA LYS A 746 -0.02 -0.28 -89.92
C LYS A 746 0.59 -1.43 -89.12
N LEU A 747 0.26 -2.68 -89.43
CA LEU A 747 0.82 -3.87 -88.76
C LEU A 747 1.44 -4.89 -89.75
N MET A 748 1.94 -4.40 -90.89
CA MET A 748 2.74 -5.18 -91.85
C MET A 748 4.13 -4.60 -92.17
N GLU A 749 4.64 -3.66 -91.38
CA GLU A 749 6.07 -3.27 -91.45
C GLU A 749 6.64 -3.13 -90.03
N ASP A 750 7.73 -3.88 -89.82
CA ASP A 750 8.67 -3.99 -88.68
C ASP A 750 8.32 -4.87 -87.47
#